data_AF-A0A6A6V1K1-F1
#
_entry.id   AF-A0A6A6V1K1-F1
#
_cell.length_a   1.000
_cell.length_b   1.000
_cell.length_c   1.000
_cell.angle_alpha   90.00
_cell.angle_beta   90.00
_cell.angle_gamma   90.00
#
_symmetry.space_group_name_H-M   'P 1'
#
loop_
_entity.id
_entity.type
_entity.pdbx_description
1 polymer ?
#
loop_
_entity_poly.entity_id
_entity_poly.type
_entity_poly.pdbx_seq_one_letter_code
_entity_poly.pdbx_strand_id
1 'polypeptide(L)'
;MFALSRHALRTIPRAAARYTPPVFRRASTAVAATVVPSSAPVAIPKSPLQITLREYQEECIQSVLSYLEKGHKRLGVSLATGSGKTVIFTHLIDRVPEVNDATQTLILAHRRELVEQAARHCTLAYPDNHVDIEMGNHHASGAADITVASIQSIMSGDRLAKFDPARYKLVLVDEAHHIVSAQYLELLQHFGLRHPADWTEVSAPALVGVSATFSRFDGRKLGAVIDHIVYHRDYVDMIEENWLSDVLFTTVQISADLTKVRSGANGDFASAALSKAINTNETNEIVVQSYLAKAKDRKSTLVFCVDLNHVSGLTATFRRHGIEAHFVTGDTPKRLRSARVDAFRAGKYPVLLNCGVFTEGTDIPNIDCVLLARPTKSRNLLIQMIGRGMRLHAGKQNCHIIDLVAALSTGVVSTPTLFGLDPSEIVENANSDEMQRLKERKEKEKQREHTISETSKTSAAPKRSLPGTITFTDYDSVHDLLADSSTDRYIRQLSEYAWVAVGDAKYVLTTNSGNYLLIEPAPASTPSTDADAEDPDSYQAKYYRKLPPGVAVKSPYATPRVIATSTSFEHIVHAADTFAGEVFEHMWIAKNQGWRRRPASEAQVEFLNKFRGEEEKLSTKDLSKGKAGDMITRIKHGAKGRYVKASVKKRVEERLKGREERVRQREVVKVGPLER
;
A
#
# COMPACT_ATOMS: atom_id res chain seq x y z
N MET A 1 47.51 -49.19 5.17
CA MET A 1 48.93 -49.58 5.45
C MET A 1 49.81 -48.36 5.25
N PHE A 2 51.08 -48.44 5.68
CA PHE A 2 52.15 -47.45 5.40
C PHE A 2 52.48 -47.40 3.88
N ALA A 3 53.28 -46.47 3.32
CA ALA A 3 54.20 -45.50 3.92
C ALA A 3 54.39 -44.23 3.04
N LEU A 4 55.18 -43.25 3.51
CA LEU A 4 55.68 -42.12 2.71
C LEU A 4 57.04 -42.41 2.05
N SER A 5 57.35 -41.72 0.95
CA SER A 5 58.71 -41.29 0.58
C SER A 5 58.60 -39.93 -0.15
N ARG A 6 59.28 -38.80 0.13
CA ARG A 6 60.63 -38.40 0.64
C ARG A 6 61.76 -38.37 -0.40
N HIS A 7 62.61 -37.33 -0.25
CA HIS A 7 63.87 -37.00 -0.97
C HIS A 7 63.73 -36.39 -2.37
N ALA A 8 64.56 -35.42 -2.81
CA ALA A 8 65.52 -34.55 -2.08
C ALA A 8 65.86 -33.25 -2.88
N LEU A 9 66.49 -32.27 -2.20
CA LEU A 9 66.94 -30.98 -2.78
C LEU A 9 68.32 -31.05 -3.48
N ARG A 10 68.67 -30.01 -4.26
CA ARG A 10 70.07 -29.65 -4.59
C ARG A 10 70.29 -28.13 -4.70
N THR A 11 71.51 -27.66 -4.40
CA THR A 11 72.02 -26.26 -4.33
C THR A 11 73.48 -26.22 -4.87
N ILE A 12 74.32 -25.17 -4.91
CA ILE A 12 74.45 -23.75 -4.45
C ILE A 12 75.50 -23.07 -5.41
N PRO A 13 75.95 -21.77 -5.40
CA PRO A 13 75.78 -20.59 -4.52
C PRO A 13 75.20 -19.33 -5.25
N ARG A 14 75.09 -18.08 -4.74
CA ARG A 14 75.44 -17.35 -3.49
C ARG A 14 76.78 -16.57 -3.36
N ALA A 15 76.73 -15.25 -3.54
CA ALA A 15 77.60 -14.20 -2.93
C ALA A 15 76.76 -12.89 -2.84
N ALA A 16 76.65 -12.12 -1.74
CA ALA A 16 77.63 -11.39 -0.88
C ALA A 16 78.08 -10.05 -1.52
N ALA A 17 78.21 -8.92 -0.81
CA ALA A 17 78.43 -8.69 0.64
C ALA A 17 77.60 -7.51 1.26
N ARG A 18 78.04 -6.96 2.42
CA ARG A 18 77.35 -5.98 3.30
C ARG A 18 78.21 -4.73 3.57
N TYR A 19 77.61 -3.61 4.03
CA TYR A 19 78.15 -2.81 5.16
C TYR A 19 77.14 -1.81 5.78
N THR A 20 77.34 -1.41 7.04
CA THR A 20 76.61 -0.41 7.87
C THR A 20 77.48 0.01 9.07
N PRO A 21 77.09 0.97 9.96
CA PRO A 21 76.51 2.32 9.79
C PRO A 21 77.52 3.39 10.30
N PRO A 22 77.09 4.62 10.71
CA PRO A 22 76.88 4.86 12.15
C PRO A 22 75.71 5.82 12.48
N VAL A 23 75.55 6.16 13.77
CA VAL A 23 74.43 6.93 14.37
C VAL A 23 74.91 8.25 14.97
N PHE A 24 74.07 9.29 14.97
CA PHE A 24 74.16 10.40 15.93
C PHE A 24 72.78 10.86 16.45
N ARG A 25 72.77 11.36 17.70
CA ARG A 25 71.61 11.92 18.42
C ARG A 25 72.03 13.27 19.04
N ARG A 26 71.13 14.26 19.05
CA ARG A 26 71.07 15.33 20.07
C ARG A 26 69.64 15.92 20.14
N ALA A 27 69.36 16.75 21.15
CA ALA A 27 68.02 16.93 21.71
C ALA A 27 67.52 18.39 21.76
N SER A 28 66.27 18.53 22.21
CA SER A 28 65.32 19.65 22.18
C SER A 28 65.68 20.95 22.94
N THR A 29 64.96 22.04 22.62
CA THR A 29 64.51 23.07 23.61
C THR A 29 63.23 23.84 23.15
N ALA A 30 62.43 24.28 24.13
CA ALA A 30 61.55 25.47 24.14
C ALA A 30 60.21 25.58 23.31
N VAL A 31 59.18 24.90 23.83
CA VAL A 31 57.75 25.31 24.06
C VAL A 31 57.25 26.73 23.67
N ALA A 32 56.07 26.80 23.00
CA ALA A 32 54.90 27.70 23.20
C ALA A 32 54.08 27.89 21.87
N ALA A 33 52.75 28.02 21.80
CA ALA A 33 51.63 27.79 22.74
C ALA A 33 50.31 27.46 21.96
N THR A 34 49.23 27.19 22.69
CA THR A 34 47.95 26.58 22.24
C THR A 34 47.11 27.37 21.20
N VAL A 35 46.61 26.69 20.16
CA VAL A 35 45.25 26.89 19.59
C VAL A 35 44.68 25.52 19.16
N VAL A 36 43.41 25.24 19.46
CA VAL A 36 42.68 24.06 18.94
C VAL A 36 41.53 24.51 18.04
N PRO A 37 41.50 24.12 16.77
CA PRO A 37 40.30 24.16 15.93
C PRO A 37 39.71 22.75 15.74
N SER A 38 38.42 22.65 16.06
CA SER A 38 37.41 21.62 15.70
C SER A 38 37.85 20.36 14.92
N SER A 39 37.41 19.20 15.42
CA SER A 39 37.44 17.92 14.70
C SER A 39 36.78 18.03 13.32
N ALA A 40 37.52 17.70 12.26
CA ALA A 40 36.94 17.55 10.93
C ALA A 40 35.79 16.52 10.93
N PRO A 41 34.69 16.75 10.20
CA PRO A 41 33.61 15.78 10.11
C PRO A 41 34.13 14.47 9.51
N VAL A 42 33.76 13.34 10.12
CA VAL A 42 34.14 12.01 9.62
C VAL A 42 33.63 11.87 8.19
N ALA A 43 34.56 11.59 7.26
CA ALA A 43 34.23 11.47 5.86
C ALA A 43 33.40 10.19 5.63
N ILE A 44 32.10 10.35 5.42
CA ILE A 44 31.19 9.26 5.04
C ILE A 44 31.77 8.58 3.79
N PRO A 45 31.98 7.25 3.79
CA PRO A 45 32.49 6.55 2.62
C PRO A 45 31.53 6.75 1.43
N LYS A 46 32.08 7.20 0.30
CA LYS A 46 31.29 7.50 -0.90
C LYS A 46 30.95 6.20 -1.62
N SER A 47 29.73 5.70 -1.37
CA SER A 47 29.16 4.56 -2.09
C SER A 47 29.32 4.76 -3.63
N PRO A 48 29.92 3.81 -4.38
CA PRO A 48 30.36 4.03 -5.77
C PRO A 48 29.29 4.44 -6.80
N LEU A 49 28.01 4.22 -6.53
CA LEU A 49 26.93 4.77 -7.36
C LEU A 49 26.65 6.24 -6.98
N GLN A 50 26.71 7.14 -7.96
CA GLN A 50 26.22 8.53 -7.83
C GLN A 50 24.68 8.64 -7.79
N ILE A 51 24.02 7.69 -7.12
CA ILE A 51 22.59 7.78 -6.81
C ILE A 51 22.45 8.73 -5.62
N THR A 52 22.04 9.96 -5.89
CA THR A 52 21.56 10.86 -4.83
C THR A 52 20.30 10.28 -4.23
N LEU A 53 20.36 9.89 -2.96
CA LEU A 53 19.20 9.41 -2.19
C LEU A 53 18.10 10.48 -2.14
N ARG A 54 16.85 10.02 -2.17
CA ARG A 54 15.68 10.86 -1.90
C ARG A 54 15.54 11.08 -0.39
N GLU A 55 14.88 12.16 0.02
CA GLU A 55 14.75 12.57 1.42
C GLU A 55 14.17 11.45 2.31
N TYR A 56 13.03 10.86 1.95
CA TYR A 56 12.44 9.71 2.66
C TYR A 56 13.33 8.44 2.67
N GLN A 57 14.25 8.29 1.71
CA GLN A 57 15.17 7.15 1.67
C GLN A 57 16.30 7.33 2.69
N GLU A 58 16.80 8.56 2.81
CA GLU A 58 17.76 8.94 3.85
C GLU A 58 17.09 8.88 5.25
N GLU A 59 15.89 9.45 5.42
CA GLU A 59 15.09 9.30 6.66
C GLU A 59 14.92 7.83 7.08
N CYS A 60 14.56 6.97 6.13
CA CYS A 60 14.37 5.55 6.36
C CYS A 60 15.67 4.87 6.83
N ILE A 61 16.80 5.20 6.20
CA ILE A 61 18.12 4.66 6.57
C ILE A 61 18.51 5.13 7.97
N GLN A 62 18.39 6.43 8.25
CA GLN A 62 18.72 7.00 9.56
C GLN A 62 17.84 6.44 10.69
N SER A 63 16.55 6.16 10.43
CA SER A 63 15.69 5.49 11.41
C SER A 63 16.16 4.05 11.70
N VAL A 64 16.52 3.27 10.67
CA VAL A 64 17.10 1.93 10.85
C VAL A 64 18.38 2.00 11.69
N LEU A 65 19.33 2.88 11.34
CA LEU A 65 20.58 3.04 12.06
C LEU A 65 20.35 3.45 13.53
N SER A 66 19.46 4.43 13.78
CA SER A 66 19.12 4.88 15.13
C SER A 66 18.45 3.80 16.00
N TYR A 67 17.86 2.76 15.43
CA TYR A 67 17.37 1.60 16.18
C TYR A 67 18.48 0.56 16.42
N LEU A 68 19.40 0.36 15.48
CA LEU A 68 20.58 -0.48 15.67
C LEU A 68 21.51 0.08 16.75
N GLU A 69 21.71 1.40 16.81
CA GLU A 69 22.48 2.11 17.85
C GLU A 69 21.91 1.91 19.26
N LYS A 70 20.58 1.71 19.37
CA LYS A 70 19.88 1.40 20.62
C LYS A 70 19.89 -0.10 20.97
N GLY A 71 20.60 -0.93 20.19
CA GLY A 71 20.72 -2.37 20.38
C GLY A 71 19.57 -3.20 19.79
N HIS A 72 18.58 -2.62 19.13
CA HIS A 72 17.49 -3.41 18.53
C HIS A 72 17.95 -4.09 17.24
N LYS A 73 17.84 -5.43 17.11
CA LYS A 73 18.30 -6.17 15.92
C LYS A 73 17.22 -6.51 14.88
N ARG A 74 15.95 -6.68 15.27
CA ARG A 74 14.86 -7.19 14.39
C ARG A 74 13.93 -6.06 13.93
N LEU A 75 14.28 -5.43 12.81
CA LEU A 75 13.67 -4.16 12.35
C LEU A 75 12.84 -4.33 11.06
N GLY A 76 11.72 -3.62 10.99
CA GLY A 76 10.78 -3.60 9.87
C GLY A 76 10.67 -2.23 9.22
N VAL A 77 10.67 -2.21 7.89
CA VAL A 77 10.49 -0.99 7.09
C VAL A 77 9.31 -1.16 6.14
N SER A 78 8.26 -0.36 6.31
CA SER A 78 7.02 -0.42 5.54
C SER A 78 7.01 0.66 4.47
N LEU A 79 7.21 0.28 3.21
CA LEU A 79 7.36 1.21 2.09
C LEU A 79 6.59 0.77 0.84
N ALA A 80 5.72 1.66 0.36
CA ALA A 80 4.90 1.48 -0.83
C ALA A 80 5.65 0.89 -2.03
N THR A 81 4.97 0.09 -2.84
CA THR A 81 5.52 -0.41 -4.11
C THR A 81 5.81 0.74 -5.07
N GLY A 82 7.04 0.80 -5.59
CA GLY A 82 7.54 1.91 -6.42
C GLY A 82 8.53 2.83 -5.69
N SER A 83 8.60 2.79 -4.35
CA SER A 83 9.47 3.60 -3.48
C SER A 83 11.00 3.45 -3.65
N GLY A 84 11.46 2.54 -4.52
CA GLY A 84 12.89 2.28 -4.72
C GLY A 84 13.55 1.45 -3.62
N LYS A 85 12.80 0.55 -2.95
CA LYS A 85 13.30 -0.33 -1.85
C LYS A 85 14.72 -0.88 -2.05
N THR A 86 15.05 -1.40 -3.24
CA THR A 86 16.40 -1.94 -3.55
C THR A 86 17.55 -0.93 -3.35
N VAL A 87 17.29 0.37 -3.58
CA VAL A 87 18.27 1.45 -3.34
C VAL A 87 18.56 1.58 -1.84
N ILE A 88 17.50 1.58 -1.02
CA ILE A 88 17.61 1.62 0.45
C ILE A 88 18.38 0.41 0.97
N PHE A 89 18.09 -0.80 0.48
CA PHE A 89 18.80 -2.02 0.88
C PHE A 89 20.30 -1.90 0.63
N THR A 90 20.66 -1.37 -0.53
CA THR A 90 22.05 -1.22 -0.97
C THR A 90 22.79 -0.26 -0.05
N HIS A 91 22.27 0.96 0.16
CA HIS A 91 22.93 1.92 1.05
C HIS A 91 22.92 1.53 2.56
N LEU A 92 22.13 0.54 2.97
CA LEU A 92 22.25 -0.07 4.30
C LEU A 92 23.49 -0.97 4.44
N ILE A 93 24.00 -1.58 3.37
CA ILE A 93 25.17 -2.48 3.41
C ILE A 93 26.42 -1.73 3.90
N ASP A 94 26.65 -0.53 3.36
CA ASP A 94 27.76 0.35 3.76
C ASP A 94 27.61 0.85 5.20
N ARG A 95 26.39 1.21 5.58
CA ARG A 95 26.13 2.03 6.77
C ARG A 95 25.81 1.24 8.03
N VAL A 96 25.31 0.00 7.91
CA VAL A 96 25.17 -0.89 9.06
C VAL A 96 26.57 -1.25 9.55
N PRO A 97 26.91 -0.96 10.83
CA PRO A 97 28.25 -1.19 11.35
C PRO A 97 28.59 -2.69 11.40
N GLU A 98 29.88 -2.96 11.36
CA GLU A 98 30.44 -4.31 11.55
C GLU A 98 30.20 -4.78 12.99
N VAL A 99 30.06 -6.09 13.20
CA VAL A 99 29.72 -6.68 14.50
C VAL A 99 30.83 -7.66 14.88
N ASN A 100 31.78 -7.22 15.70
CA ASN A 100 33.08 -7.89 15.84
C ASN A 100 33.75 -8.00 14.45
N ASP A 101 34.28 -9.17 14.07
CA ASP A 101 34.86 -9.42 12.74
C ASP A 101 33.80 -9.66 11.63
N ALA A 102 32.51 -9.48 11.91
CA ALA A 102 31.43 -9.73 10.96
C ALA A 102 31.25 -8.56 9.97
N THR A 103 31.53 -8.82 8.69
CA THR A 103 31.42 -7.84 7.59
C THR A 103 30.36 -8.21 6.55
N GLN A 104 29.99 -9.49 6.43
CA GLN A 104 29.19 -10.01 5.33
C GLN A 104 27.71 -9.64 5.43
N THR A 105 27.05 -9.58 4.27
CA THR A 105 25.61 -9.30 4.16
C THR A 105 24.89 -10.37 3.34
N LEU A 106 23.75 -10.84 3.86
CA LEU A 106 22.85 -11.76 3.18
C LEU A 106 21.57 -11.02 2.76
N ILE A 107 21.23 -11.04 1.47
CA ILE A 107 19.97 -10.49 0.95
C ILE A 107 19.06 -11.64 0.52
N LEU A 108 17.87 -11.73 1.13
CA LEU A 108 16.88 -12.76 0.88
C LEU A 108 15.70 -12.22 0.09
N ALA A 109 15.30 -12.96 -0.96
CA ALA A 109 14.06 -12.73 -1.68
C ALA A 109 13.39 -14.06 -2.08
N HIS A 110 12.09 -14.02 -2.36
CA HIS A 110 11.30 -15.20 -2.75
C HIS A 110 11.13 -15.39 -4.27
N ARG A 111 11.50 -14.39 -5.08
CA ARG A 111 11.42 -14.46 -6.56
C ARG A 111 12.79 -14.41 -7.20
N ARG A 112 12.96 -15.19 -8.29
CA ARG A 112 14.15 -15.13 -9.15
C ARG A 112 14.42 -13.72 -9.67
N GLU A 113 13.37 -13.04 -10.13
CA GLU A 113 13.45 -11.69 -10.68
C GLU A 113 13.93 -10.67 -9.62
N LEU A 114 13.53 -10.82 -8.35
CA LEU A 114 14.04 -9.99 -7.25
C LEU A 114 15.52 -10.27 -6.95
N VAL A 115 15.93 -11.54 -6.92
CA VAL A 115 17.34 -11.93 -6.75
C VAL A 115 18.21 -11.40 -7.88
N GLU A 116 17.79 -11.53 -9.14
CA GLU A 116 18.53 -10.99 -10.30
C GLU A 116 18.57 -9.44 -10.32
N GLN A 117 17.56 -8.76 -9.78
CA GLN A 117 17.55 -7.31 -9.63
C GLN A 117 18.48 -6.85 -8.51
N ALA A 118 18.37 -7.44 -7.31
CA ALA A 118 19.17 -7.08 -6.15
C ALA A 118 20.66 -7.38 -6.37
N ALA A 119 21.00 -8.56 -6.91
CA ALA A 119 22.39 -8.91 -7.22
C ALA A 119 23.00 -7.92 -8.22
N ARG A 120 22.29 -7.58 -9.31
CA ARG A 120 22.75 -6.57 -10.27
C ARG A 120 22.96 -5.20 -9.62
N HIS A 121 22.05 -4.78 -8.75
CA HIS A 121 22.18 -3.50 -8.06
C HIS A 121 23.40 -3.49 -7.12
N CYS A 122 23.64 -4.59 -6.40
CA CYS A 122 24.83 -4.75 -5.55
C CYS A 122 26.12 -4.78 -6.38
N THR A 123 26.21 -5.53 -7.48
CA THR A 123 27.41 -5.55 -8.35
C THR A 123 27.71 -4.19 -9.00
N LEU A 124 26.69 -3.35 -9.23
CA LEU A 124 26.88 -1.99 -9.75
C LEU A 124 27.21 -0.98 -8.65
N ALA A 125 26.75 -1.21 -7.42
CA ALA A 125 27.08 -0.41 -6.25
C ALA A 125 28.48 -0.71 -5.70
N TYR A 126 28.90 -1.97 -5.80
CA TYR A 126 30.07 -2.52 -5.13
C TYR A 126 30.96 -3.26 -6.14
N PRO A 127 31.63 -2.52 -7.05
CA PRO A 127 32.50 -3.12 -8.07
C PRO A 127 33.75 -3.80 -7.49
N ASP A 128 34.18 -3.39 -6.29
CA ASP A 128 35.36 -3.92 -5.59
C ASP A 128 35.03 -5.06 -4.63
N ASN A 129 33.75 -5.34 -4.35
CA ASN A 129 33.30 -6.42 -3.47
C ASN A 129 32.91 -7.68 -4.26
N HIS A 130 33.07 -8.85 -3.64
CA HIS A 130 32.57 -10.10 -4.19
C HIS A 130 31.06 -10.24 -3.94
N VAL A 131 30.28 -10.41 -5.01
CA VAL A 131 28.81 -10.54 -4.97
C VAL A 131 28.38 -11.92 -5.50
N ASP A 132 27.92 -12.79 -4.61
CA ASP A 132 27.48 -14.16 -4.92
C ASP A 132 25.97 -14.27 -5.12
N ILE A 133 25.53 -15.31 -5.86
CA ILE A 133 24.11 -15.64 -6.07
C ILE A 133 23.80 -17.10 -5.69
N GLU A 134 22.90 -17.30 -4.73
CA GLU A 134 22.40 -18.61 -4.31
C GLU A 134 20.99 -18.86 -4.87
N MET A 135 20.91 -19.44 -6.07
CA MET A 135 19.66 -19.61 -6.81
C MET A 135 19.70 -20.74 -7.85
N GLY A 136 18.98 -21.83 -7.57
CA GLY A 136 18.87 -22.99 -8.47
C GLY A 136 20.24 -23.60 -8.76
N ASN A 137 20.69 -23.54 -10.01
CA ASN A 137 22.00 -24.04 -10.42
C ASN A 137 23.15 -23.07 -10.13
N HIS A 138 22.87 -21.86 -9.61
CA HIS A 138 23.88 -20.96 -9.05
C HIS A 138 24.04 -21.27 -7.56
N HIS A 139 25.27 -21.50 -7.14
CA HIS A 139 25.66 -21.75 -5.75
C HIS A 139 26.65 -20.67 -5.33
N ALA A 140 26.41 -20.02 -4.20
CA ALA A 140 27.36 -19.09 -3.61
C ALA A 140 28.57 -19.84 -3.00
N SER A 141 29.70 -19.17 -2.87
CA SER A 141 30.85 -19.64 -2.10
C SER A 141 30.57 -19.78 -0.59
N GLY A 142 29.67 -18.94 -0.05
CA GLY A 142 29.55 -18.74 1.40
C GLY A 142 30.66 -17.86 2.00
N ALA A 143 31.50 -17.24 1.15
CA ALA A 143 32.63 -16.39 1.53
C ALA A 143 32.59 -14.97 0.91
N ALA A 144 31.64 -14.68 0.02
CA ALA A 144 31.43 -13.35 -0.55
C ALA A 144 31.00 -12.30 0.48
N ASP A 145 31.37 -11.03 0.24
CA ASP A 145 30.97 -9.89 1.07
C ASP A 145 29.44 -9.69 1.03
N ILE A 146 28.84 -9.88 -0.15
CA ILE A 146 27.40 -9.82 -0.36
C ILE A 146 26.93 -11.12 -1.00
N THR A 147 26.00 -11.84 -0.35
CA THR A 147 25.29 -12.97 -0.96
C THR A 147 23.84 -12.59 -1.22
N VAL A 148 23.36 -12.74 -2.45
CA VAL A 148 21.95 -12.59 -2.79
C VAL A 148 21.32 -13.96 -3.03
N ALA A 149 20.40 -14.35 -2.15
CA ALA A 149 19.88 -15.71 -2.06
C ALA A 149 18.36 -15.76 -2.28
N SER A 150 17.93 -16.79 -3.02
CA SER A 150 16.51 -17.16 -3.09
C SER A 150 16.18 -18.09 -1.92
N ILE A 151 15.14 -17.78 -1.14
CA ILE A 151 14.77 -18.56 0.07
C ILE A 151 14.59 -20.06 -0.22
N GLN A 152 14.03 -20.40 -1.39
CA GLN A 152 13.83 -21.79 -1.81
C GLN A 152 15.16 -22.53 -2.11
N SER A 153 16.21 -21.82 -2.56
CA SER A 153 17.49 -22.46 -2.91
C SER A 153 18.43 -22.56 -1.72
N ILE A 154 18.52 -21.52 -0.89
CA ILE A 154 19.37 -21.56 0.31
C ILE A 154 18.90 -22.63 1.31
N MET A 155 17.59 -22.87 1.38
CA MET A 155 16.97 -23.96 2.18
C MET A 155 16.91 -25.31 1.45
N SER A 156 17.67 -25.51 0.37
CA SER A 156 17.67 -26.76 -0.40
C SER A 156 18.87 -27.66 -0.03
N GLY A 157 18.60 -28.77 0.66
CA GLY A 157 19.63 -29.72 1.09
C GLY A 157 20.55 -29.13 2.16
N ASP A 158 21.85 -29.25 1.95
CA ASP A 158 22.92 -28.78 2.84
C ASP A 158 23.36 -27.33 2.59
N ARG A 159 22.78 -26.64 1.59
CA ARG A 159 23.24 -25.32 1.11
C ARG A 159 23.30 -24.23 2.20
N LEU A 160 22.47 -24.31 3.24
CA LEU A 160 22.49 -23.36 4.37
C LEU A 160 23.78 -23.49 5.21
N ALA A 161 24.34 -24.69 5.35
CA ALA A 161 25.38 -25.00 6.34
C ALA A 161 26.72 -24.27 6.13
N LYS A 162 27.01 -23.82 4.89
CA LYS A 162 28.21 -23.03 4.57
C LYS A 162 28.14 -21.56 5.00
N PHE A 163 26.94 -21.05 5.30
CA PHE A 163 26.70 -19.66 5.68
C PHE A 163 26.83 -19.50 7.20
N ASP A 164 28.04 -19.68 7.73
CA ASP A 164 28.35 -19.45 9.14
C ASP A 164 27.84 -18.06 9.61
N PRO A 165 26.93 -18.00 10.61
CA PRO A 165 26.33 -16.74 11.09
C PRO A 165 27.32 -15.72 11.63
N ALA A 166 28.46 -16.16 12.20
CA ALA A 166 29.38 -15.28 12.91
C ALA A 166 30.07 -14.26 12.00
N ARG A 167 30.03 -14.45 10.68
CA ARG A 167 30.62 -13.53 9.68
C ARG A 167 29.61 -12.50 9.13
N TYR A 168 28.33 -12.62 9.44
CA TYR A 168 27.29 -11.73 8.91
C TYR A 168 26.95 -10.59 9.87
N LYS A 169 27.06 -9.35 9.40
CA LYS A 169 26.55 -8.16 10.12
C LYS A 169 25.08 -7.87 9.82
N LEU A 170 24.59 -8.29 8.65
CA LEU A 170 23.28 -7.90 8.15
C LEU A 170 22.58 -9.03 7.36
N VAL A 171 21.32 -9.28 7.71
CA VAL A 171 20.35 -10.08 6.95
C VAL A 171 19.23 -9.15 6.49
N LEU A 172 19.15 -8.89 5.18
CA LEU A 172 18.10 -8.13 4.53
C LEU A 172 17.03 -9.09 3.98
N VAL A 173 15.75 -8.76 4.16
CA VAL A 173 14.63 -9.55 3.60
C VAL A 173 13.71 -8.63 2.78
N ASP A 174 13.65 -8.85 1.47
CA ASP A 174 12.68 -8.18 0.59
C ASP A 174 11.32 -8.91 0.61
N GLU A 175 10.25 -8.15 0.41
CA GLU A 175 8.85 -8.56 0.55
C GLU A 175 8.61 -9.37 1.86
N ALA A 176 9.12 -8.82 2.98
CA ALA A 176 9.17 -9.44 4.30
C ALA A 176 7.80 -9.82 4.93
N HIS A 177 6.67 -9.52 4.29
CA HIS A 177 5.37 -10.11 4.67
C HIS A 177 5.36 -11.65 4.57
N HIS A 178 6.33 -12.25 3.86
CA HIS A 178 6.58 -13.69 3.84
C HIS A 178 7.41 -14.25 5.01
N ILE A 179 8.04 -13.42 5.85
CA ILE A 179 9.09 -13.82 6.81
C ILE A 179 8.66 -14.81 7.91
N VAL A 180 7.35 -14.98 8.12
CA VAL A 180 6.77 -15.95 9.06
C VAL A 180 6.47 -17.33 8.44
N SER A 181 7.01 -17.64 7.25
CA SER A 181 6.95 -18.98 6.66
C SER A 181 7.95 -19.94 7.33
N ALA A 182 7.70 -21.25 7.27
CA ALA A 182 8.58 -22.25 7.90
C ALA A 182 10.04 -22.13 7.44
N GLN A 183 10.27 -21.95 6.13
CA GLN A 183 11.63 -21.80 5.56
C GLN A 183 12.35 -20.54 6.04
N TYR A 184 11.63 -19.42 6.19
CA TYR A 184 12.22 -18.20 6.78
C TYR A 184 12.49 -18.36 8.27
N LEU A 185 11.59 -18.99 9.03
CA LEU A 185 11.77 -19.23 10.47
C LEU A 185 12.94 -20.18 10.76
N GLU A 186 13.17 -21.17 9.90
CA GLU A 186 14.30 -22.10 9.98
C GLU A 186 15.62 -21.41 9.62
N LEU A 187 15.66 -20.63 8.54
CA LEU A 187 16.83 -19.81 8.20
C LEU A 187 17.17 -18.83 9.34
N LEU A 188 16.18 -18.14 9.88
CA LEU A 188 16.38 -17.19 10.98
C LEU A 188 16.76 -17.88 12.28
N GLN A 189 16.47 -19.18 12.44
CA GLN A 189 16.99 -19.96 13.57
C GLN A 189 18.48 -20.21 13.44
N HIS A 190 18.95 -20.55 12.22
CA HIS A 190 20.38 -20.69 11.92
C HIS A 190 21.16 -19.41 12.21
N PHE A 191 20.62 -18.23 11.87
CA PHE A 191 21.22 -16.93 12.19
C PHE A 191 20.93 -16.39 13.62
N GLY A 192 20.34 -17.18 14.52
CA GLY A 192 20.02 -16.75 15.90
C GLY A 192 18.91 -15.70 16.03
N LEU A 193 18.26 -15.33 14.92
CA LEU A 193 17.29 -14.24 14.79
C LEU A 193 15.83 -14.64 15.03
N ARG A 194 15.51 -15.95 15.08
CA ARG A 194 14.13 -16.47 15.15
C ARG A 194 13.34 -15.96 16.37
N HIS A 195 14.01 -15.78 17.50
CA HIS A 195 13.39 -15.35 18.76
C HIS A 195 13.98 -14.01 19.24
N PRO A 196 13.24 -13.21 20.02
CA PRO A 196 13.82 -12.11 20.79
C PRO A 196 14.90 -12.63 21.75
N ALA A 197 15.98 -11.88 21.91
CA ALA A 197 17.08 -12.13 22.83
C ALA A 197 17.61 -10.80 23.38
N ASP A 198 18.47 -10.83 24.40
CA ASP A 198 19.27 -9.65 24.73
C ASP A 198 20.40 -9.50 23.71
N TRP A 199 20.24 -8.52 22.81
CA TRP A 199 21.17 -8.24 21.72
C TRP A 199 22.47 -7.56 22.18
N THR A 200 22.60 -7.23 23.48
CA THR A 200 23.86 -6.78 24.08
C THR A 200 24.74 -7.95 24.54
N GLU A 201 24.13 -9.08 24.90
CA GLU A 201 24.84 -10.33 25.25
C GLU A 201 25.00 -11.28 24.06
N VAL A 202 24.04 -11.31 23.13
CA VAL A 202 24.02 -12.24 21.99
C VAL A 202 24.54 -11.59 20.71
N SER A 203 25.72 -12.02 20.26
CA SER A 203 26.31 -11.63 18.97
C SER A 203 25.51 -12.22 17.80
N ALA A 204 24.63 -11.41 17.21
CA ALA A 204 23.83 -11.75 16.02
C ALA A 204 23.86 -10.62 14.96
N PRO A 205 23.66 -10.95 13.66
CA PRO A 205 23.43 -9.95 12.60
C PRO A 205 22.22 -9.06 12.92
N ALA A 206 22.19 -7.86 12.33
CA ALA A 206 20.96 -7.11 12.18
C ALA A 206 20.01 -7.80 11.19
N LEU A 207 18.72 -7.85 11.49
CA LEU A 207 17.66 -8.28 10.58
C LEU A 207 16.84 -7.06 10.15
N VAL A 208 16.87 -6.74 8.85
CA VAL A 208 16.07 -5.65 8.28
C VAL A 208 15.10 -6.24 7.25
N GLY A 209 13.86 -6.42 7.66
CA GLY A 209 12.77 -6.85 6.77
C GLY A 209 12.07 -5.64 6.15
N VAL A 210 11.87 -5.65 4.84
CA VAL A 210 11.19 -4.55 4.11
C VAL A 210 10.04 -5.11 3.29
N SER A 211 8.90 -4.43 3.31
CA SER A 211 7.67 -4.89 2.63
C SER A 211 6.81 -3.71 2.19
N ALA A 212 5.82 -3.95 1.31
CA ALA A 212 4.76 -2.97 1.02
C ALA A 212 3.73 -2.88 2.16
N THR A 213 3.45 -4.01 2.83
CA THR A 213 2.59 -4.07 4.03
C THR A 213 3.22 -4.96 5.10
N PHE A 214 2.93 -4.66 6.37
CA PHE A 214 3.22 -5.55 7.51
C PHE A 214 1.96 -6.24 8.06
N SER A 215 0.80 -5.97 7.46
CA SER A 215 -0.43 -6.73 7.63
C SER A 215 -0.48 -7.93 6.69
N ARG A 216 -0.93 -9.08 7.21
CA ARG A 216 -1.23 -10.31 6.46
C ARG A 216 -2.72 -10.65 6.58
N PHE A 217 -3.25 -11.34 5.58
CA PHE A 217 -4.64 -11.81 5.51
C PHE A 217 -4.96 -12.97 6.49
N ASP A 218 -3.95 -13.58 7.12
CA ASP A 218 -4.11 -14.76 7.99
C ASP A 218 -3.99 -14.44 9.50
N GLY A 219 -4.14 -13.17 9.90
CA GLY A 219 -4.10 -12.71 11.30
C GLY A 219 -2.75 -12.86 12.01
N ARG A 220 -1.75 -13.48 11.39
CA ARG A 220 -0.43 -13.73 12.00
C ARG A 220 0.39 -12.45 12.07
N LYS A 221 0.44 -11.85 13.27
CA LYS A 221 1.26 -10.67 13.59
C LYS A 221 2.73 -10.93 13.21
N LEU A 222 3.30 -10.05 12.37
CA LEU A 222 4.74 -10.08 12.03
C LEU A 222 5.65 -9.87 13.25
N GLY A 223 5.11 -9.38 14.36
CA GLY A 223 5.74 -9.26 15.68
C GLY A 223 6.37 -10.54 16.25
N ALA A 224 6.10 -11.72 15.67
CA ALA A 224 6.85 -12.93 16.00
C ALA A 224 8.34 -12.84 15.58
N VAL A 225 8.66 -12.08 14.53
CA VAL A 225 9.99 -12.03 13.89
C VAL A 225 10.55 -10.61 13.76
N ILE A 226 9.69 -9.59 13.72
CA ILE A 226 10.06 -8.19 13.57
C ILE A 226 9.55 -7.41 14.78
N ASP A 227 10.44 -6.92 15.64
CA ASP A 227 10.08 -6.34 16.93
C ASP A 227 9.61 -4.89 16.80
N HIS A 228 10.20 -4.14 15.86
CA HIS A 228 9.88 -2.72 15.62
C HIS A 228 9.68 -2.42 14.15
N ILE A 229 8.57 -1.80 13.76
CA ILE A 229 8.45 -1.11 12.48
C ILE A 229 9.05 0.28 12.66
N VAL A 230 10.28 0.47 12.18
CA VAL A 230 11.09 1.69 12.44
C VAL A 230 10.83 2.81 11.43
N TYR A 231 10.26 2.48 10.27
CA TYR A 231 9.88 3.46 9.27
C TYR A 231 8.64 3.03 8.50
N HIS A 232 7.74 3.98 8.25
CA HIS A 232 6.51 3.77 7.49
C HIS A 232 6.25 4.98 6.61
N ARG A 233 6.05 4.75 5.31
CA ARG A 233 5.38 5.69 4.38
C ARG A 233 4.44 4.88 3.51
N ASP A 234 3.18 5.29 3.47
CA ASP A 234 2.19 4.62 2.63
C ASP A 234 2.23 5.16 1.18
N TYR A 235 1.30 4.71 0.34
CA TYR A 235 1.25 5.17 -1.05
C TYR A 235 0.56 6.54 -1.22
N VAL A 236 -0.20 7.00 -0.22
CA VAL A 236 -0.84 8.33 -0.21
C VAL A 236 0.22 9.39 0.09
N ASP A 237 1.00 9.20 1.16
CA ASP A 237 2.15 10.05 1.51
C ASP A 237 3.05 10.26 0.29
N MET A 238 3.38 9.16 -0.40
CA MET A 238 4.30 9.15 -1.52
C MET A 238 3.70 9.68 -2.85
N ILE A 239 2.38 9.79 -2.97
CA ILE A 239 1.74 10.57 -4.05
C ILE A 239 1.76 12.06 -3.68
N GLU A 240 1.32 12.42 -2.46
CA GLU A 240 1.29 13.83 -2.00
C GLU A 240 2.68 14.49 -2.11
N GLU A 241 3.74 13.77 -1.73
CA GLU A 241 5.13 14.23 -1.86
C GLU A 241 5.73 14.09 -3.29
N ASN A 242 4.95 13.65 -4.29
CA ASN A 242 5.36 13.49 -5.69
C ASN A 242 6.51 12.47 -5.91
N TRP A 243 6.71 11.52 -4.99
CA TRP A 243 7.70 10.45 -5.12
C TRP A 243 7.22 9.27 -5.98
N LEU A 244 5.89 9.15 -6.12
CA LEU A 244 5.14 8.28 -7.01
C LEU A 244 4.28 9.12 -7.97
N SER A 245 3.82 8.50 -9.05
CA SER A 245 2.88 9.07 -10.02
C SER A 245 1.49 9.24 -9.41
N ASP A 246 0.81 10.33 -9.74
CA ASP A 246 -0.64 10.50 -9.56
C ASP A 246 -1.42 9.30 -10.11
N VAL A 247 -2.58 9.04 -9.51
CA VAL A 247 -3.41 7.86 -9.81
C VAL A 247 -4.88 8.23 -9.95
N LEU A 248 -5.46 7.88 -11.10
CA LEU A 248 -6.90 7.94 -11.38
C LEU A 248 -7.49 6.54 -11.21
N PHE A 249 -8.72 6.44 -10.71
CA PHE A 249 -9.40 5.14 -10.53
C PHE A 249 -10.73 5.11 -11.26
N THR A 250 -10.98 4.02 -11.98
CA THR A 250 -12.31 3.65 -12.46
C THR A 250 -12.65 2.25 -11.97
N THR A 251 -13.73 2.12 -11.20
CA THR A 251 -14.32 0.81 -10.94
C THR A 251 -15.37 0.48 -11.99
N VAL A 252 -15.39 -0.78 -12.42
CA VAL A 252 -16.32 -1.33 -13.40
C VAL A 252 -17.09 -2.46 -12.74
N GLN A 253 -18.42 -2.41 -12.76
CA GLN A 253 -19.24 -3.50 -12.23
C GLN A 253 -19.37 -4.64 -13.25
N ILE A 254 -19.06 -5.87 -12.83
CA ILE A 254 -19.23 -7.08 -13.65
C ILE A 254 -20.26 -8.04 -13.02
N SER A 255 -21.06 -8.68 -13.87
CA SER A 255 -22.15 -9.62 -13.52
C SER A 255 -21.67 -10.99 -12.99
N ALA A 256 -20.49 -11.05 -12.36
CA ALA A 256 -19.89 -12.29 -11.85
C ALA A 256 -20.36 -12.60 -10.41
N ASP A 257 -20.79 -13.83 -10.18
CA ASP A 257 -21.02 -14.39 -8.85
C ASP A 257 -19.77 -15.11 -8.34
N LEU A 258 -19.11 -14.52 -7.33
CA LEU A 258 -17.91 -15.09 -6.71
C LEU A 258 -18.22 -15.83 -5.40
N THR A 259 -19.46 -15.85 -4.92
CA THR A 259 -19.85 -16.46 -3.63
C THR A 259 -19.57 -17.96 -3.57
N LYS A 260 -19.51 -18.63 -4.74
CA LYS A 260 -19.26 -20.07 -4.88
C LYS A 260 -17.77 -20.41 -5.09
N VAL A 261 -16.89 -19.42 -5.23
CA VAL A 261 -15.46 -19.64 -5.51
C VAL A 261 -14.70 -19.86 -4.20
N ARG A 262 -14.21 -21.08 -3.99
CA ARG A 262 -13.43 -21.45 -2.80
C ARG A 262 -12.10 -20.68 -2.73
N SER A 263 -11.67 -20.34 -1.52
CA SER A 263 -10.27 -19.94 -1.27
C SER A 263 -9.32 -21.12 -1.51
N GLY A 264 -8.11 -20.82 -1.99
CA GLY A 264 -6.99 -21.73 -2.10
C GLY A 264 -6.04 -21.65 -0.90
N ALA A 265 -4.91 -22.35 -0.97
CA ALA A 265 -3.94 -22.48 0.13
C ALA A 265 -3.35 -21.14 0.65
N ASN A 266 -3.39 -20.08 -0.16
CA ASN A 266 -2.82 -18.77 0.15
C ASN A 266 -3.88 -17.75 0.64
N GLY A 267 -5.07 -18.20 1.06
CA GLY A 267 -6.19 -17.36 1.50
C GLY A 267 -7.00 -16.72 0.36
N ASP A 268 -6.32 -16.26 -0.69
CA ASP A 268 -6.94 -15.80 -1.95
C ASP A 268 -7.70 -16.93 -2.69
N PHE A 269 -8.52 -16.59 -3.69
CA PHE A 269 -9.31 -17.56 -4.45
C PHE A 269 -8.48 -18.65 -5.15
N ALA A 270 -9.05 -19.85 -5.26
CA ALA A 270 -8.49 -20.94 -6.05
C ALA A 270 -8.56 -20.60 -7.57
N SER A 271 -7.41 -20.36 -8.21
CA SER A 271 -7.31 -19.73 -9.53
C SER A 271 -8.14 -20.40 -10.62
N ALA A 272 -8.20 -21.73 -10.68
CA ALA A 272 -8.99 -22.44 -11.69
C ALA A 272 -10.50 -22.23 -11.52
N ALA A 273 -11.00 -22.14 -10.28
CA ALA A 273 -12.40 -21.86 -9.99
C ALA A 273 -12.74 -20.39 -10.26
N LEU A 274 -11.84 -19.46 -9.92
CA LEU A 274 -11.98 -18.04 -10.26
C LEU A 274 -11.95 -17.81 -11.78
N SER A 275 -11.06 -18.49 -12.51
CA SER A 275 -10.97 -18.37 -13.97
C SER A 275 -12.26 -18.87 -14.62
N LYS A 276 -12.84 -19.99 -14.16
CA LYS A 276 -14.15 -20.46 -14.67
C LYS A 276 -15.31 -19.47 -14.43
N ALA A 277 -15.23 -18.62 -13.40
CA ALA A 277 -16.24 -17.60 -13.11
C ALA A 277 -16.02 -16.27 -13.86
N ILE A 278 -14.77 -15.92 -14.19
CA ILE A 278 -14.39 -14.62 -14.75
C ILE A 278 -14.03 -14.67 -16.24
N ASN A 279 -13.44 -15.76 -16.74
CA ASN A 279 -13.03 -15.91 -18.14
C ASN A 279 -14.22 -16.32 -19.04
N THR A 280 -15.27 -15.50 -19.05
CA THR A 280 -16.43 -15.66 -19.94
C THR A 280 -16.33 -14.70 -21.13
N ASN A 281 -17.01 -15.00 -22.24
CA ASN A 281 -17.05 -14.09 -23.39
C ASN A 281 -17.65 -12.73 -23.01
N GLU A 282 -18.68 -12.70 -22.16
CA GLU A 282 -19.33 -11.47 -21.70
C GLU A 282 -18.40 -10.63 -20.83
N THR A 283 -17.75 -11.25 -19.84
CA THR A 283 -16.80 -10.55 -18.95
C THR A 283 -15.58 -10.05 -19.72
N ASN A 284 -15.00 -10.88 -20.60
CA ASN A 284 -13.85 -10.51 -21.43
C ASN A 284 -14.19 -9.36 -22.40
N GLU A 285 -15.43 -9.31 -22.90
CA GLU A 285 -15.92 -8.20 -23.73
C GLU A 285 -16.07 -6.92 -22.88
N ILE A 286 -16.69 -6.99 -21.70
CA ILE A 286 -16.79 -5.85 -20.76
C ILE A 286 -15.40 -5.31 -20.39
N VAL A 287 -14.39 -6.18 -20.19
CA VAL A 287 -13.00 -5.78 -19.94
C VAL A 287 -12.45 -4.89 -21.06
N VAL A 288 -12.58 -5.33 -22.32
CA VAL A 288 -12.01 -4.61 -23.46
C VAL A 288 -12.83 -3.36 -23.81
N GLN A 289 -14.16 -3.40 -23.66
CA GLN A 289 -15.00 -2.20 -23.82
C GLN A 289 -14.70 -1.14 -22.73
N SER A 290 -14.41 -1.57 -21.50
CA SER A 290 -14.00 -0.65 -20.42
C SER A 290 -12.63 -0.03 -20.70
N TYR A 291 -11.68 -0.81 -21.22
CA TYR A 291 -10.41 -0.28 -21.72
C TYR A 291 -10.62 0.73 -22.85
N LEU A 292 -11.44 0.41 -23.85
CA LEU A 292 -11.74 1.30 -24.98
C LEU A 292 -12.42 2.61 -24.54
N ALA A 293 -13.30 2.55 -23.54
CA ALA A 293 -14.02 3.72 -23.02
C ALA A 293 -13.17 4.63 -22.12
N LYS A 294 -12.14 4.11 -21.45
CA LYS A 294 -11.42 4.82 -20.37
C LYS A 294 -9.91 4.97 -20.59
N ALA A 295 -9.28 4.07 -21.35
CA ALA A 295 -7.83 3.93 -21.45
C ALA A 295 -7.31 3.70 -22.89
N LYS A 296 -8.13 3.85 -23.93
CA LYS A 296 -7.71 3.71 -25.35
C LYS A 296 -6.49 4.59 -25.73
N ASP A 297 -6.35 5.75 -25.11
CA ASP A 297 -5.30 6.74 -25.40
C ASP A 297 -4.03 6.51 -24.54
N ARG A 298 -4.03 5.47 -23.70
CA ARG A 298 -2.89 5.05 -22.86
C ARG A 298 -1.90 4.22 -23.69
N LYS A 299 -0.61 4.43 -23.43
CA LYS A 299 0.50 3.89 -24.24
C LYS A 299 1.07 2.58 -23.71
N SER A 300 0.77 2.21 -22.47
CA SER A 300 1.41 1.08 -21.78
C SER A 300 0.50 0.53 -20.67
N THR A 301 -0.55 -0.17 -21.07
CA THR A 301 -1.50 -0.85 -20.17
C THR A 301 -0.98 -2.23 -19.74
N LEU A 302 -0.77 -2.40 -18.44
CA LEU A 302 -0.48 -3.69 -17.82
C LEU A 302 -1.77 -4.36 -17.34
N VAL A 303 -2.09 -5.55 -17.84
CA VAL A 303 -3.30 -6.31 -17.46
C VAL A 303 -2.93 -7.48 -16.55
N PHE A 304 -3.64 -7.62 -15.43
CA PHE A 304 -3.52 -8.74 -14.49
C PHE A 304 -4.67 -9.71 -14.65
N CYS A 305 -4.36 -10.92 -15.13
CA CYS A 305 -5.31 -12.01 -15.36
C CYS A 305 -5.24 -13.08 -14.25
N VAL A 306 -6.23 -13.98 -14.24
CA VAL A 306 -6.36 -15.05 -13.24
C VAL A 306 -5.38 -16.21 -13.48
N ASP A 307 -5.39 -16.78 -14.69
CA ASP A 307 -4.59 -17.94 -15.09
C ASP A 307 -4.24 -17.90 -16.59
N LEU A 308 -3.56 -18.95 -17.09
CA LEU A 308 -3.16 -19.10 -18.50
C LEU A 308 -4.35 -19.04 -19.46
N ASN A 309 -5.49 -19.64 -19.08
CA ASN A 309 -6.70 -19.68 -19.92
C ASN A 309 -7.31 -18.28 -20.05
N HIS A 310 -7.34 -17.51 -18.96
CA HIS A 310 -7.81 -16.13 -18.98
C HIS A 310 -6.85 -15.22 -19.77
N VAL A 311 -5.53 -15.36 -19.58
CA VAL A 311 -4.54 -14.64 -20.40
C VAL A 311 -4.77 -14.90 -21.90
N SER A 312 -4.97 -16.15 -22.30
CA SER A 312 -5.22 -16.52 -23.70
C SER A 312 -6.53 -15.94 -24.23
N GLY A 313 -7.64 -16.14 -23.51
CA GLY A 313 -8.97 -15.67 -23.90
C GLY A 313 -9.05 -14.16 -24.02
N LEU A 314 -8.53 -13.43 -23.02
CA LEU A 314 -8.56 -11.97 -23.02
C LEU A 314 -7.61 -11.38 -24.07
N THR A 315 -6.44 -11.96 -24.31
CA THR A 315 -5.55 -11.57 -25.43
C THR A 315 -6.27 -11.70 -26.78
N ALA A 316 -7.03 -12.78 -26.98
CA ALA A 316 -7.81 -12.98 -28.19
C ALA A 316 -8.94 -11.96 -28.34
N THR A 317 -9.60 -11.54 -27.26
CA THR A 317 -10.62 -10.47 -27.30
C THR A 317 -9.99 -9.10 -27.61
N PHE A 318 -8.89 -8.71 -26.97
CA PHE A 318 -8.16 -7.47 -27.30
C PHE A 318 -7.82 -7.39 -28.80
N ARG A 319 -7.24 -8.47 -29.35
CA ARG A 319 -6.87 -8.55 -30.77
C ARG A 319 -8.06 -8.53 -31.72
N ARG A 320 -9.22 -9.06 -31.30
CA ARG A 320 -10.49 -9.00 -32.06
C ARG A 320 -10.99 -7.55 -32.23
N HIS A 321 -10.72 -6.70 -31.24
CA HIS A 321 -10.99 -5.26 -31.28
C HIS A 321 -9.85 -4.44 -31.92
N GLY A 322 -8.94 -5.09 -32.64
CA GLY A 322 -7.83 -4.42 -33.35
C GLY A 322 -6.68 -3.93 -32.47
N ILE A 323 -6.70 -4.23 -31.17
CA ILE A 323 -5.68 -3.76 -30.21
C ILE A 323 -4.51 -4.75 -30.21
N GLU A 324 -3.29 -4.27 -30.48
CA GLU A 324 -2.11 -5.13 -30.35
C GLU A 324 -1.83 -5.44 -28.88
N ALA A 325 -2.09 -6.69 -28.52
CA ALA A 325 -1.91 -7.23 -27.18
C ALA A 325 -0.96 -8.43 -27.19
N HIS A 326 -0.03 -8.46 -26.24
CA HIS A 326 0.86 -9.60 -25.99
C HIS A 326 0.78 -10.04 -24.53
N PHE A 327 1.36 -11.20 -24.21
CA PHE A 327 1.33 -11.72 -22.84
C PHE A 327 2.69 -12.25 -22.35
N VAL A 328 2.83 -12.34 -21.03
CA VAL A 328 3.92 -13.06 -20.37
C VAL A 328 3.35 -13.94 -19.23
N THR A 329 3.80 -15.20 -19.22
CA THR A 329 3.43 -16.24 -18.25
C THR A 329 4.68 -16.89 -17.66
N GLY A 330 4.53 -17.73 -16.63
CA GLY A 330 5.64 -18.50 -16.06
C GLY A 330 6.38 -19.33 -17.11
N ASP A 331 5.64 -19.91 -18.05
CA ASP A 331 6.12 -20.77 -19.14
C ASP A 331 6.77 -19.99 -20.29
N THR A 332 6.63 -18.66 -20.32
CA THR A 332 7.21 -17.81 -21.38
C THR A 332 8.74 -17.83 -21.24
N PRO A 333 9.51 -18.37 -22.21
CA PRO A 333 10.95 -18.59 -22.08
C PRO A 333 11.74 -17.28 -21.87
N LYS A 334 12.81 -17.31 -21.07
CA LYS A 334 13.51 -16.09 -20.61
C LYS A 334 13.90 -15.10 -21.72
N ARG A 335 14.40 -15.60 -22.87
CA ARG A 335 14.75 -14.75 -24.04
C ARG A 335 13.52 -14.04 -24.61
N LEU A 336 12.40 -14.76 -24.80
CA LEU A 336 11.14 -14.21 -25.30
C LEU A 336 10.48 -13.28 -24.26
N ARG A 337 10.61 -13.58 -22.97
CA ARG A 337 10.16 -12.75 -21.85
C ARG A 337 10.82 -11.37 -21.89
N SER A 338 12.16 -11.32 -22.02
CA SER A 338 12.89 -10.06 -22.18
C SER A 338 12.42 -9.34 -23.44
N ALA A 339 12.48 -9.99 -24.61
CA ALA A 339 12.12 -9.36 -25.88
C ALA A 339 10.70 -8.74 -25.89
N ARG A 340 9.72 -9.36 -25.21
CA ARG A 340 8.37 -8.78 -25.00
C ARG A 340 8.40 -7.59 -24.04
N VAL A 341 9.00 -7.72 -22.86
CA VAL A 341 9.10 -6.61 -21.89
C VAL A 341 9.85 -5.41 -22.48
N ASP A 342 10.91 -5.64 -23.25
CA ASP A 342 11.73 -4.62 -23.88
C ASP A 342 11.00 -3.96 -25.08
N ALA A 343 10.19 -4.72 -25.83
CA ALA A 343 9.29 -4.16 -26.84
C ALA A 343 8.16 -3.30 -26.22
N PHE A 344 7.61 -3.72 -25.08
CA PHE A 344 6.60 -2.97 -24.33
C PHE A 344 7.15 -1.69 -23.69
N ARG A 345 8.37 -1.74 -23.11
CA ARG A 345 9.12 -0.55 -22.65
C ARG A 345 9.35 0.45 -23.79
N ALA A 346 9.63 -0.04 -25.00
CA ALA A 346 9.79 0.76 -26.21
C ALA A 346 8.45 1.19 -26.86
N GLY A 347 7.30 0.96 -26.22
CA GLY A 347 5.98 1.39 -26.71
C GLY A 347 5.52 0.72 -28.00
N LYS A 348 6.09 -0.43 -28.38
CA LYS A 348 5.78 -1.10 -29.67
C LYS A 348 4.35 -1.65 -29.75
N TYR A 349 3.72 -1.90 -28.61
CA TYR A 349 2.32 -2.30 -28.50
C TYR A 349 1.73 -1.80 -27.17
N PRO A 350 0.44 -1.40 -27.13
CA PRO A 350 -0.14 -0.74 -25.96
C PRO A 350 -0.49 -1.67 -24.80
N VAL A 351 -0.74 -2.97 -25.03
CA VAL A 351 -1.29 -3.88 -24.01
C VAL A 351 -0.38 -5.09 -23.73
N LEU A 352 -0.04 -5.28 -22.45
CA LEU A 352 0.71 -6.45 -21.96
C LEU A 352 -0.07 -7.18 -20.85
N LEU A 353 -0.52 -8.40 -21.13
CA LEU A 353 -1.23 -9.27 -20.18
C LEU A 353 -0.27 -10.17 -19.39
N ASN A 354 -0.60 -10.49 -18.14
CA ASN A 354 0.15 -11.46 -17.34
C ASN A 354 -0.72 -12.20 -16.31
N CYS A 355 -0.25 -13.37 -15.88
CA CYS A 355 -0.78 -14.05 -14.70
C CYS A 355 0.38 -14.46 -13.77
N GLY A 356 0.48 -13.81 -12.61
CA GLY A 356 1.42 -14.18 -11.54
C GLY A 356 2.92 -13.96 -11.82
N VAL A 357 3.27 -13.24 -12.89
CA VAL A 357 4.68 -12.90 -13.22
C VAL A 357 5.03 -11.49 -12.79
N PHE A 358 4.20 -10.50 -13.13
CA PHE A 358 4.51 -9.08 -12.92
C PHE A 358 3.91 -8.49 -11.64
N THR A 359 3.44 -9.34 -10.73
CA THR A 359 2.97 -8.93 -9.39
C THR A 359 4.13 -8.40 -8.55
N GLU A 360 5.34 -8.96 -8.74
CA GLU A 360 6.56 -8.73 -7.96
C GLU A 360 7.78 -8.66 -8.90
N GLY A 361 8.94 -8.26 -8.40
CA GLY A 361 10.23 -8.34 -9.13
C GLY A 361 10.35 -7.61 -10.47
N THR A 362 9.36 -6.79 -10.83
CA THR A 362 9.21 -6.28 -12.20
C THR A 362 9.29 -4.76 -12.24
N ASP A 363 10.24 -4.26 -13.03
CA ASP A 363 10.51 -2.84 -13.24
C ASP A 363 10.22 -2.41 -14.68
N ILE A 364 9.08 -1.75 -14.86
CA ILE A 364 8.56 -1.24 -16.13
C ILE A 364 7.92 0.13 -15.81
N PRO A 365 8.71 1.22 -15.70
CA PRO A 365 8.20 2.50 -15.22
C PRO A 365 7.23 3.20 -16.18
N ASN A 366 7.30 2.89 -17.48
CA ASN A 366 6.46 3.49 -18.52
C ASN A 366 4.96 3.10 -18.47
N ILE A 367 4.55 2.18 -17.57
CA ILE A 367 3.14 1.80 -17.39
C ILE A 367 2.32 3.04 -17.00
N ASP A 368 1.35 3.42 -17.83
CA ASP A 368 0.43 4.55 -17.62
C ASP A 368 -1.02 4.10 -17.36
N CYS A 369 -1.27 2.78 -17.37
CA CYS A 369 -2.54 2.18 -16.98
C CYS A 369 -2.34 0.75 -16.43
N VAL A 370 -3.10 0.39 -15.38
CA VAL A 370 -3.18 -0.98 -14.85
C VAL A 370 -4.63 -1.44 -14.90
N LEU A 371 -4.89 -2.58 -15.55
CA LEU A 371 -6.21 -3.18 -15.63
C LEU A 371 -6.24 -4.47 -14.79
N LEU A 372 -7.08 -4.47 -13.76
CA LEU A 372 -7.21 -5.53 -12.78
C LEU A 372 -8.32 -6.51 -13.18
N ALA A 373 -8.05 -7.36 -14.18
CA ALA A 373 -8.96 -8.44 -14.60
C ALA A 373 -8.97 -9.65 -13.65
N ARG A 374 -8.41 -9.51 -12.44
CA ARG A 374 -8.37 -10.55 -11.41
C ARG A 374 -8.93 -9.98 -10.08
N PRO A 375 -10.16 -10.33 -9.71
CA PRO A 375 -10.63 -10.18 -8.34
C PRO A 375 -9.71 -10.95 -7.37
N THR A 376 -9.43 -10.38 -6.19
CA THR A 376 -8.57 -11.01 -5.17
C THR A 376 -9.09 -10.72 -3.76
N LYS A 377 -8.77 -11.59 -2.81
CA LYS A 377 -8.95 -11.33 -1.36
C LYS A 377 -7.72 -10.69 -0.72
N SER A 378 -6.59 -10.61 -1.43
CA SER A 378 -5.32 -10.18 -0.84
C SER A 378 -5.09 -8.68 -1.03
N ARG A 379 -5.27 -7.92 0.06
CA ARG A 379 -4.97 -6.47 0.13
C ARG A 379 -3.55 -6.15 -0.33
N ASN A 380 -2.56 -6.96 0.08
CA ASN A 380 -1.17 -6.79 -0.35
C ASN A 380 -1.00 -7.07 -1.86
N LEU A 381 -1.62 -8.12 -2.41
CA LEU A 381 -1.52 -8.40 -3.84
C LEU A 381 -2.09 -7.25 -4.69
N LEU A 382 -3.19 -6.63 -4.23
CA LEU A 382 -3.76 -5.48 -4.92
C LEU A 382 -2.82 -4.26 -4.91
N ILE A 383 -2.22 -3.93 -3.76
CA ILE A 383 -1.16 -2.89 -3.65
C ILE A 383 0.00 -3.21 -4.59
N GLN A 384 0.48 -4.47 -4.57
CA GLN A 384 1.59 -4.93 -5.41
C GLN A 384 1.29 -4.83 -6.92
N MET A 385 0.03 -5.01 -7.35
CA MET A 385 -0.40 -4.84 -8.74
C MET A 385 -0.52 -3.36 -9.13
N ILE A 386 -1.26 -2.57 -8.36
CA ILE A 386 -1.45 -1.11 -8.57
C ILE A 386 -0.09 -0.39 -8.59
N GLY A 387 0.77 -0.70 -7.62
CA GLY A 387 2.11 -0.13 -7.46
C GLY A 387 3.08 -0.36 -8.62
N ARG A 388 2.78 -1.26 -9.57
CA ARG A 388 3.57 -1.35 -10.82
C ARG A 388 3.36 -0.12 -11.69
N GLY A 389 2.13 0.41 -11.71
CA GLY A 389 1.75 1.64 -12.39
C GLY A 389 2.08 2.92 -11.62
N MET A 390 2.41 2.87 -10.33
CA MET A 390 2.67 4.09 -9.53
C MET A 390 4.07 4.69 -9.73
N ARG A 391 4.94 4.09 -10.54
CA ARG A 391 6.29 4.63 -10.82
C ARG A 391 6.24 5.92 -11.64
N LEU A 392 7.15 6.85 -11.36
CA LEU A 392 7.42 8.02 -12.21
C LEU A 392 8.10 7.61 -13.53
N HIS A 393 7.80 8.31 -14.62
CA HIS A 393 8.42 8.11 -15.93
C HIS A 393 8.36 9.39 -16.77
N ALA A 394 9.33 9.61 -17.65
CA ALA A 394 9.32 10.76 -18.56
C ALA A 394 8.10 10.72 -19.50
N GLY A 395 7.42 11.87 -19.67
CA GLY A 395 6.25 11.98 -20.55
C GLY A 395 4.98 11.27 -20.06
N LYS A 396 4.97 10.74 -18.83
CA LYS A 396 3.78 10.18 -18.17
C LYS A 396 3.20 11.22 -17.20
N GLN A 397 1.88 11.43 -17.27
CA GLN A 397 1.17 12.40 -16.42
C GLN A 397 0.62 11.75 -15.14
N ASN A 398 -0.07 10.62 -15.28
CA ASN A 398 -0.66 9.84 -14.19
C ASN A 398 -0.79 8.37 -14.60
N CYS A 399 -1.19 7.50 -13.67
CA CYS A 399 -1.57 6.13 -13.94
C CYS A 399 -3.09 5.93 -13.79
N HIS A 400 -3.73 5.28 -14.75
CA HIS A 400 -5.15 4.92 -14.66
C HIS A 400 -5.32 3.48 -14.18
N ILE A 401 -5.91 3.28 -13.00
CA ILE A 401 -6.29 1.97 -12.48
C ILE A 401 -7.74 1.68 -12.89
N ILE A 402 -7.94 0.61 -13.65
CA ILE A 402 -9.27 0.11 -14.00
C ILE A 402 -9.49 -1.21 -13.24
N ASP A 403 -10.46 -1.21 -12.33
CA ASP A 403 -10.73 -2.31 -11.41
C ASP A 403 -12.08 -2.98 -11.68
N LEU A 404 -12.09 -4.30 -11.85
CA LEU A 404 -13.27 -5.07 -12.22
C LEU A 404 -13.93 -5.69 -10.99
N VAL A 405 -14.90 -4.95 -10.44
CA VAL A 405 -15.58 -5.29 -9.19
C VAL A 405 -16.77 -6.20 -9.49
N ALA A 406 -16.74 -7.41 -8.92
CA ALA A 406 -17.87 -8.35 -9.02
C ALA A 406 -19.08 -7.84 -8.22
N ALA A 407 -20.25 -7.84 -8.85
CA ALA A 407 -21.49 -7.36 -8.21
C ALA A 407 -21.93 -8.22 -7.01
N LEU A 408 -21.53 -9.50 -6.95
CA LEU A 408 -21.86 -10.43 -5.87
C LEU A 408 -20.60 -11.13 -5.35
N SER A 409 -19.92 -10.46 -4.41
CA SER A 409 -18.72 -11.02 -3.77
C SER A 409 -18.53 -10.55 -2.32
N THR A 410 -18.29 -11.50 -1.41
CA THR A 410 -17.85 -11.25 -0.04
C THR A 410 -16.35 -11.51 0.09
N GLY A 411 -15.64 -10.66 0.85
CA GLY A 411 -14.19 -10.76 1.05
C GLY A 411 -13.34 -10.59 -0.22
N VAL A 412 -13.85 -9.90 -1.25
CA VAL A 412 -13.01 -9.39 -2.36
C VAL A 412 -12.50 -8.02 -1.94
N VAL A 413 -11.18 -7.87 -1.89
CA VAL A 413 -10.57 -6.56 -1.78
C VAL A 413 -10.61 -5.91 -3.16
N SER A 414 -11.57 -5.03 -3.35
CA SER A 414 -11.61 -4.08 -4.45
C SER A 414 -10.71 -2.86 -4.16
N THR A 415 -10.52 -1.98 -5.14
CA THR A 415 -9.76 -0.75 -4.95
C THR A 415 -10.42 0.20 -3.94
N PRO A 416 -11.75 0.46 -3.98
CA PRO A 416 -12.41 1.13 -2.86
C PRO A 416 -12.17 0.42 -1.51
N THR A 417 -12.20 -0.92 -1.49
CA THR A 417 -11.98 -1.72 -0.27
C THR A 417 -10.60 -1.54 0.33
N LEU A 418 -9.55 -1.59 -0.50
CA LEU A 418 -8.15 -1.37 -0.11
C LEU A 418 -7.93 0.00 0.57
N PHE A 419 -8.77 0.98 0.23
CA PHE A 419 -8.76 2.34 0.74
C PHE A 419 -9.89 2.57 1.79
N GLY A 420 -10.38 1.51 2.46
CA GLY A 420 -11.26 1.59 3.63
C GLY A 420 -12.75 1.27 3.41
N LEU A 421 -13.09 0.36 2.49
CA LEU A 421 -14.47 -0.08 2.21
C LEU A 421 -14.62 -1.61 2.12
N ASP A 422 -14.37 -2.37 3.19
CA ASP A 422 -14.84 -3.76 3.23
C ASP A 422 -16.15 -3.89 4.02
N PRO A 423 -17.26 -4.32 3.39
CA PRO A 423 -18.43 -4.84 4.11
C PRO A 423 -18.15 -6.14 4.89
N SER A 424 -16.97 -6.74 4.74
CA SER A 424 -16.60 -8.06 5.27
C SER A 424 -15.74 -8.01 6.54
N GLU A 425 -15.19 -6.86 6.93
CA GLU A 425 -14.34 -6.72 8.15
C GLU A 425 -15.15 -6.76 9.47
N ILE A 426 -16.47 -7.00 9.40
CA ILE A 426 -17.39 -7.08 10.55
C ILE A 426 -17.82 -8.54 10.84
N VAL A 427 -16.89 -9.50 10.75
CA VAL A 427 -17.15 -10.92 11.12
C VAL A 427 -15.96 -11.58 11.83
N GLU A 428 -15.43 -10.92 12.86
CA GLU A 428 -14.74 -11.60 13.95
C GLU A 428 -15.58 -11.41 15.23
N ASN A 429 -15.76 -12.48 16.02
CA ASN A 429 -16.61 -12.57 17.24
C ASN A 429 -18.15 -12.75 17.08
N ALA A 430 -18.63 -13.40 16.01
CA ALA A 430 -20.02 -13.88 15.94
C ALA A 430 -20.19 -15.32 16.48
N ASN A 431 -21.13 -15.55 17.40
CA ASN A 431 -21.35 -16.86 18.03
C ASN A 431 -22.13 -17.86 17.16
N SER A 432 -22.00 -19.17 17.47
CA SER A 432 -22.60 -20.29 16.73
C SER A 432 -24.09 -20.14 16.45
N ASP A 433 -24.85 -19.72 17.46
CA ASP A 433 -26.30 -19.68 17.45
C ASP A 433 -26.83 -18.59 16.51
N GLU A 434 -26.05 -17.54 16.29
CA GLU A 434 -26.39 -16.42 15.44
C GLU A 434 -26.21 -16.77 13.96
N MET A 435 -25.16 -17.53 13.63
CA MET A 435 -25.00 -18.16 12.31
C MET A 435 -26.17 -19.10 11.97
N GLN A 436 -26.70 -19.85 12.94
CA GLN A 436 -27.87 -20.71 12.71
C GLN A 436 -29.14 -19.88 12.43
N ARG A 437 -29.40 -18.83 13.22
CA ARG A 437 -30.52 -17.89 12.96
C ARG A 437 -30.42 -17.20 11.59
N LEU A 438 -29.21 -16.81 11.18
CA LEU A 438 -28.92 -16.25 9.85
C LEU A 438 -29.18 -17.24 8.71
N LYS A 439 -28.89 -18.53 8.92
CA LYS A 439 -29.18 -19.61 7.97
C LYS A 439 -30.69 -19.82 7.82
N GLU A 440 -31.41 -19.96 8.93
CA GLU A 440 -32.87 -20.13 8.94
C GLU A 440 -33.62 -18.94 8.32
N ARG A 441 -33.13 -17.71 8.52
CA ARG A 441 -33.66 -16.50 7.89
C ARG A 441 -33.51 -16.54 6.37
N LYS A 442 -32.34 -16.93 5.85
CA LYS A 442 -32.08 -17.10 4.41
C LYS A 442 -32.87 -18.26 3.81
N GLU A 443 -33.13 -19.33 4.56
CA GLU A 443 -34.00 -20.44 4.14
C GLU A 443 -35.45 -19.94 3.93
N LYS A 444 -35.97 -19.14 4.88
CA LYS A 444 -37.32 -18.54 4.81
C LYS A 444 -37.46 -17.46 3.72
N GLU A 445 -36.40 -16.69 3.45
CA GLU A 445 -36.38 -15.71 2.34
C GLU A 445 -36.42 -16.42 0.98
N LYS A 446 -35.62 -17.49 0.76
CA LYS A 446 -35.70 -18.32 -0.45
C LYS A 446 -37.08 -18.95 -0.67
N GLN A 447 -37.73 -19.41 0.40
CA GLN A 447 -39.09 -19.95 0.32
C GLN A 447 -40.08 -18.87 -0.16
N ARG A 448 -40.00 -17.65 0.39
CA ARG A 448 -40.80 -16.50 -0.10
C ARG A 448 -40.53 -16.17 -1.57
N GLU A 449 -39.27 -16.13 -1.98
CA GLU A 449 -38.89 -15.89 -3.39
C GLU A 449 -39.46 -16.97 -4.32
N HIS A 450 -39.47 -18.24 -3.91
CA HIS A 450 -40.05 -19.33 -4.68
C HIS A 450 -41.57 -19.16 -4.86
N THR A 451 -42.31 -18.83 -3.79
CA THR A 451 -43.76 -18.57 -3.86
C THR A 451 -44.09 -17.37 -4.77
N ILE A 452 -43.28 -16.30 -4.71
CA ILE A 452 -43.42 -15.11 -5.58
C ILE A 452 -43.14 -15.48 -7.05
N SER A 453 -42.14 -16.34 -7.30
CA SER A 453 -41.77 -16.86 -8.63
C SER A 453 -42.81 -17.84 -9.21
N GLU A 454 -43.64 -18.46 -8.38
CA GLU A 454 -44.74 -19.31 -8.83
C GLU A 454 -46.01 -18.51 -9.15
N THR A 455 -46.30 -17.48 -8.34
CA THR A 455 -47.49 -16.62 -8.51
C THR A 455 -47.41 -15.73 -9.77
N SER A 456 -46.22 -15.58 -10.35
CA SER A 456 -45.94 -14.69 -11.49
C SER A 456 -45.85 -15.38 -12.87
N LYS A 457 -46.16 -16.69 -12.97
CA LYS A 457 -46.00 -17.48 -14.22
C LYS A 457 -47.14 -17.36 -15.25
N THR A 458 -48.08 -16.45 -15.09
CA THR A 458 -49.32 -16.35 -15.90
C THR A 458 -49.45 -15.07 -16.74
N SER A 459 -48.41 -14.66 -17.48
CA SER A 459 -48.54 -14.03 -18.83
C SER A 459 -47.19 -13.60 -19.43
N ALA A 460 -47.21 -13.31 -20.75
CA ALA A 460 -46.14 -12.74 -21.58
C ALA A 460 -44.88 -13.60 -21.84
N ALA A 461 -44.60 -13.84 -23.12
CA ALA A 461 -43.40 -14.52 -23.60
C ALA A 461 -42.16 -13.58 -23.60
N PRO A 462 -40.93 -14.12 -23.44
CA PRO A 462 -39.73 -13.31 -23.27
C PRO A 462 -39.29 -12.62 -24.58
N LYS A 463 -39.32 -11.28 -24.61
CA LYS A 463 -38.58 -10.50 -25.60
C LYS A 463 -37.09 -10.54 -25.26
N ARG A 464 -36.25 -11.04 -26.17
CA ARG A 464 -34.78 -10.93 -26.05
C ARG A 464 -34.34 -9.47 -26.11
N SER A 465 -33.80 -8.94 -25.01
CA SER A 465 -33.05 -7.69 -24.99
C SER A 465 -31.56 -7.94 -25.29
N LEU A 466 -30.89 -6.91 -25.81
CA LEU A 466 -29.43 -6.87 -25.88
C LEU A 466 -28.84 -6.68 -24.46
N PRO A 467 -27.62 -7.19 -24.17
CA PRO A 467 -27.08 -7.22 -22.81
C PRO A 467 -26.40 -5.91 -22.37
N GLY A 468 -26.48 -5.62 -21.07
CA GLY A 468 -25.42 -4.97 -20.30
C GLY A 468 -25.26 -3.45 -20.43
N THR A 469 -25.92 -2.69 -19.55
CA THR A 469 -25.42 -1.35 -19.16
C THR A 469 -24.15 -1.52 -18.34
N ILE A 470 -23.00 -1.07 -18.84
CA ILE A 470 -21.74 -1.06 -18.07
C ILE A 470 -21.76 0.13 -17.11
N THR A 471 -21.75 -0.12 -15.81
CA THR A 471 -21.64 0.91 -14.77
C THR A 471 -20.18 1.21 -14.48
N PHE A 472 -19.79 2.48 -14.64
CA PHE A 472 -18.51 3.02 -14.19
C PHE A 472 -18.71 3.89 -12.94
N THR A 473 -17.80 3.79 -11.98
CA THR A 473 -17.59 4.83 -10.96
C THR A 473 -16.15 5.31 -11.06
N ASP A 474 -15.98 6.58 -11.43
CA ASP A 474 -14.70 7.24 -11.60
C ASP A 474 -14.33 8.08 -10.37
N TYR A 475 -13.03 8.16 -10.09
CA TYR A 475 -12.44 8.95 -9.01
C TYR A 475 -11.18 9.66 -9.54
N ASP A 476 -11.21 10.99 -9.55
CA ASP A 476 -10.14 11.83 -10.11
C ASP A 476 -8.90 11.90 -9.22
N SER A 477 -8.99 11.44 -7.97
CA SER A 477 -7.85 11.27 -7.06
C SER A 477 -8.06 10.16 -6.04
N VAL A 478 -6.97 9.78 -5.36
CA VAL A 478 -6.98 8.98 -4.14
C VAL A 478 -7.89 9.59 -3.06
N HIS A 479 -7.95 10.92 -2.94
CA HIS A 479 -8.77 11.58 -1.92
C HIS A 479 -10.26 11.53 -2.22
N ASP A 480 -10.66 11.50 -3.49
CA ASP A 480 -12.07 11.35 -3.88
C ASP A 480 -12.55 9.91 -3.63
N LEU A 481 -11.68 8.93 -3.91
CA LEU A 481 -11.88 7.54 -3.53
C LEU A 481 -12.03 7.41 -2.00
N LEU A 482 -11.14 8.03 -1.21
CA LEU A 482 -11.20 8.06 0.25
C LEU A 482 -12.44 8.81 0.79
N ALA A 483 -12.88 9.89 0.14
CA ALA A 483 -14.04 10.67 0.57
C ALA A 483 -15.39 9.96 0.32
N ASP A 484 -15.43 9.03 -0.64
CA ASP A 484 -16.50 8.06 -0.84
C ASP A 484 -16.34 6.83 0.08
N SER A 485 -15.13 6.59 0.62
CA SER A 485 -14.80 5.45 1.49
C SER A 485 -15.09 5.66 2.97
N SER A 486 -14.56 6.73 3.56
CA SER A 486 -13.89 6.57 4.87
C SER A 486 -14.71 6.90 6.12
N THR A 487 -16.04 6.69 6.16
CA THR A 487 -16.82 6.59 7.43
C THR A 487 -18.33 6.38 7.26
N ASP A 488 -19.03 7.17 6.42
CA ASP A 488 -20.51 7.20 6.37
C ASP A 488 -21.15 5.82 6.17
N ARG A 489 -20.48 4.91 5.46
CA ARG A 489 -21.02 3.59 5.07
C ARG A 489 -21.24 2.66 6.26
N TYR A 490 -20.36 2.66 7.25
CA TYR A 490 -20.43 1.75 8.40
C TYR A 490 -21.67 2.03 9.26
N ILE A 491 -21.83 3.28 9.72
CA ILE A 491 -23.04 3.67 10.46
C ILE A 491 -24.32 3.54 9.61
N ARG A 492 -24.25 3.74 8.28
CA ARG A 492 -25.39 3.51 7.36
C ARG A 492 -25.63 2.04 7.00
N GLN A 493 -24.81 1.10 7.47
CA GLN A 493 -25.13 -0.33 7.49
C GLN A 493 -25.93 -0.67 8.76
N LEU A 494 -25.47 -0.18 9.92
CA LEU A 494 -26.10 -0.37 11.24
C LEU A 494 -27.46 0.34 11.37
N SER A 495 -27.58 1.53 10.78
CA SER A 495 -28.74 2.42 10.89
C SER A 495 -29.54 2.53 9.60
N GLU A 496 -30.87 2.66 9.67
CA GLU A 496 -31.72 3.07 8.54
C GLU A 496 -31.66 4.57 8.21
N TYR A 497 -31.00 5.36 9.07
CA TYR A 497 -30.96 6.82 8.97
C TYR A 497 -29.70 7.34 8.29
N ALA A 498 -29.78 8.59 7.82
CA ALA A 498 -28.79 9.27 7.01
C ALA A 498 -27.71 9.93 7.89
N TRP A 499 -27.07 9.12 8.74
CA TRP A 499 -25.94 9.55 9.56
C TRP A 499 -24.76 10.00 8.68
N VAL A 500 -24.23 11.18 8.97
CA VAL A 500 -23.11 11.79 8.25
C VAL A 500 -21.91 11.88 9.17
N ALA A 501 -20.75 11.40 8.74
CA ALA A 501 -19.54 11.50 9.53
C ALA A 501 -18.83 12.85 9.36
N VAL A 502 -18.45 13.46 10.47
CA VAL A 502 -18.00 14.86 10.54
C VAL A 502 -16.57 15.01 11.07
N GLY A 503 -16.04 13.99 11.75
CA GLY A 503 -14.66 13.87 12.20
C GLY A 503 -14.40 12.45 12.70
N ASP A 504 -13.21 12.21 13.25
CA ASP A 504 -12.75 10.89 13.68
C ASP A 504 -13.68 10.32 14.76
N ALA A 505 -14.30 9.17 14.48
CA ALA A 505 -15.36 8.56 15.28
C ALA A 505 -16.58 9.47 15.61
N LYS A 506 -16.80 10.58 14.87
CA LYS A 506 -17.93 11.51 15.10
C LYS A 506 -18.96 11.50 13.97
N TYR A 507 -20.21 11.19 14.32
CA TYR A 507 -21.32 11.02 13.40
C TYR A 507 -22.51 11.90 13.80
N VAL A 508 -23.17 12.51 12.81
CA VAL A 508 -24.27 13.46 13.03
C VAL A 508 -25.49 13.08 12.19
N LEU A 509 -26.67 13.10 12.82
CA LEU A 509 -27.97 12.96 12.14
C LEU A 509 -28.76 14.26 12.27
N THR A 510 -28.97 14.97 11.16
CA THR A 510 -29.60 16.30 11.12
C THR A 510 -31.03 16.26 10.60
N THR A 511 -31.93 17.08 11.16
CA THR A 511 -33.28 17.32 10.62
C THR A 511 -33.40 18.66 9.86
N ASN A 512 -34.51 18.82 9.13
CA ASN A 512 -34.91 20.09 8.50
C ASN A 512 -35.13 21.24 9.52
N SER A 513 -35.63 20.94 10.72
CA SER A 513 -35.80 21.91 11.81
C SER A 513 -34.47 22.45 12.35
N GLY A 514 -33.36 21.76 12.06
CA GLY A 514 -32.01 22.10 12.50
C GLY A 514 -31.65 21.52 13.87
N ASN A 515 -32.50 20.68 14.45
CA ASN A 515 -32.13 19.77 15.53
C ASN A 515 -31.19 18.69 14.99
N TYR A 516 -30.32 18.14 15.84
CA TYR A 516 -29.47 17.02 15.46
C TYR A 516 -29.09 16.11 16.63
N LEU A 517 -28.72 14.87 16.29
CA LEU A 517 -27.98 13.98 17.16
C LEU A 517 -26.50 13.96 16.78
N LEU A 518 -25.64 13.77 17.77
CA LEU A 518 -24.20 13.56 17.63
C LEU A 518 -23.81 12.29 18.39
N ILE A 519 -23.18 11.33 17.71
CA ILE A 519 -22.41 10.25 18.33
C ILE A 519 -20.94 10.67 18.29
N GLU A 520 -20.25 10.53 19.42
CA GLU A 520 -18.81 10.77 19.55
C GLU A 520 -18.22 9.89 20.68
N PRO A 521 -16.89 9.72 20.76
CA PRO A 521 -16.27 9.13 21.94
C PRO A 521 -16.67 9.86 23.23
N ALA A 522 -16.76 9.14 24.34
CA ALA A 522 -16.90 9.71 25.67
C ALA A 522 -15.60 10.44 26.07
N PRO A 523 -15.66 11.52 26.86
CA PRO A 523 -14.45 12.05 27.49
C PRO A 523 -13.96 11.04 28.53
N ALA A 524 -12.65 10.80 28.58
CA ALA A 524 -12.03 10.11 29.70
C ALA A 524 -12.40 10.87 31.00
N SER A 525 -13.04 10.17 31.94
CA SER A 525 -13.46 10.75 33.21
C SER A 525 -12.25 11.04 34.10
N THR A 526 -12.32 12.13 34.87
CA THR A 526 -11.38 12.37 35.98
C THR A 526 -11.41 11.20 36.97
N PRO A 527 -10.27 10.82 37.57
CA PRO A 527 -10.13 9.57 38.30
C PRO A 527 -11.08 9.49 39.51
N SER A 528 -12.02 8.55 39.44
CA SER A 528 -12.73 8.02 40.60
C SER A 528 -11.81 7.06 41.38
N THR A 529 -11.95 7.01 42.69
CA THR A 529 -11.02 6.30 43.59
C THR A 529 -11.17 4.78 43.64
N ASP A 530 -12.08 4.21 42.86
CA ASP A 530 -12.37 2.78 42.82
C ASP A 530 -11.58 2.12 41.68
N ALA A 531 -10.49 1.44 42.05
CA ALA A 531 -9.52 0.89 41.11
C ALA A 531 -9.92 -0.50 40.58
N ASP A 532 -10.87 -0.54 39.64
CA ASP A 532 -11.08 -1.68 38.73
C ASP A 532 -11.67 -1.19 37.39
N ALA A 533 -11.08 -1.64 36.28
CA ALA A 533 -11.50 -1.40 34.87
C ALA A 533 -11.57 0.06 34.36
N GLU A 534 -10.40 0.66 34.05
CA GLU A 534 -10.31 1.76 33.07
C GLU A 534 -10.44 1.18 31.64
N ASP A 535 -11.58 1.38 30.98
CA ASP A 535 -11.86 0.88 29.62
C ASP A 535 -11.88 2.03 28.58
N PRO A 536 -10.89 2.12 27.66
CA PRO A 536 -10.64 3.35 26.88
C PRO A 536 -11.61 3.62 25.72
N ASP A 537 -12.35 2.62 25.23
CA ASP A 537 -13.13 2.69 23.98
C ASP A 537 -14.64 2.89 24.18
N SER A 538 -15.04 3.89 25.00
CA SER A 538 -16.46 4.19 25.24
C SER A 538 -17.01 5.36 24.39
N TYR A 539 -18.28 5.24 23.99
CA TYR A 539 -19.02 6.18 23.15
C TYR A 539 -20.19 6.82 23.89
N GLN A 540 -20.60 8.01 23.43
CA GLN A 540 -21.79 8.73 23.91
C GLN A 540 -22.63 9.26 22.74
N ALA A 541 -23.94 9.32 22.93
CA ALA A 541 -24.88 9.96 22.01
C ALA A 541 -25.51 11.19 22.68
N LYS A 542 -25.53 12.32 21.96
CA LYS A 542 -26.00 13.64 22.43
C LYS A 542 -27.06 14.22 21.52
N TYR A 543 -28.12 14.76 22.11
CA TYR A 543 -29.18 15.49 21.43
C TYR A 543 -29.03 17.01 21.57
N TYR A 544 -29.01 17.69 20.42
CA TYR A 544 -28.93 19.14 20.28
C TYR A 544 -30.25 19.70 19.74
N ARG A 545 -31.05 20.26 20.65
CA ARG A 545 -32.28 20.99 20.31
C ARG A 545 -31.96 22.44 19.98
N LYS A 546 -32.34 22.90 18.79
CA LYS A 546 -32.23 24.29 18.34
C LYS A 546 -33.23 25.17 19.12
N LEU A 547 -32.83 26.39 19.47
CA LEU A 547 -33.70 27.36 20.14
C LEU A 547 -34.58 28.12 19.13
N PRO A 548 -35.78 28.60 19.53
CA PRO A 548 -36.60 29.46 18.69
C PRO A 548 -35.87 30.75 18.30
N PRO A 549 -36.11 31.30 17.09
CA PRO A 549 -35.60 32.62 16.74
C PRO A 549 -36.20 33.69 17.67
N GLY A 550 -35.35 34.54 18.24
CA GLY A 550 -35.73 35.61 19.18
C GLY A 550 -35.16 35.46 20.59
N VAL A 551 -34.67 34.28 21.00
CA VAL A 551 -34.01 34.11 22.31
C VAL A 551 -32.55 34.57 22.24
N ALA A 552 -32.19 35.59 23.03
CA ALA A 552 -30.85 36.18 23.05
C ALA A 552 -29.84 35.30 23.82
N VAL A 553 -29.24 34.31 23.13
CA VAL A 553 -28.29 33.34 23.72
C VAL A 553 -26.99 33.27 22.90
N LYS A 554 -25.86 33.06 23.58
CA LYS A 554 -24.53 32.86 22.95
C LYS A 554 -24.43 31.62 22.05
N SER A 555 -25.41 30.73 22.08
CA SER A 555 -25.51 29.50 21.28
C SER A 555 -26.91 29.40 20.68
N PRO A 556 -27.06 29.03 19.40
CA PRO A 556 -28.37 28.75 18.79
C PRO A 556 -28.98 27.42 19.23
N TYR A 557 -28.30 26.68 20.11
CA TYR A 557 -28.71 25.39 20.66
C TYR A 557 -28.87 25.46 22.18
N ALA A 558 -29.85 24.73 22.71
CA ALA A 558 -29.98 24.44 24.12
C ALA A 558 -28.78 23.61 24.64
N THR A 559 -28.67 23.47 25.97
CA THR A 559 -27.69 22.56 26.59
C THR A 559 -27.85 21.14 26.03
N PRO A 560 -26.78 20.49 25.53
CA PRO A 560 -26.90 19.18 24.90
C PRO A 560 -27.26 18.11 25.93
N ARG A 561 -28.27 17.30 25.64
CA ARG A 561 -28.66 16.16 26.49
C ARG A 561 -27.92 14.91 26.02
N VAL A 562 -27.12 14.29 26.89
CA VAL A 562 -26.68 12.90 26.66
C VAL A 562 -27.91 12.00 26.72
N ILE A 563 -28.11 11.19 25.69
CA ILE A 563 -29.25 10.25 25.58
C ILE A 563 -28.85 8.81 25.90
N ALA A 564 -27.59 8.44 25.65
CA ALA A 564 -27.04 7.11 25.94
C ALA A 564 -25.49 7.17 25.99
N THR A 565 -24.90 6.15 26.60
CA THR A 565 -23.46 5.81 26.57
C THR A 565 -23.30 4.30 26.38
N SER A 566 -22.22 3.84 25.73
CA SER A 566 -21.90 2.41 25.58
C SER A 566 -20.46 2.19 25.13
N THR A 567 -19.85 1.07 25.49
CA THR A 567 -18.57 0.59 24.93
C THR A 567 -18.73 -0.05 23.53
N SER A 568 -19.95 -0.41 23.12
CA SER A 568 -20.21 -0.89 21.76
C SER A 568 -20.71 0.24 20.85
N PHE A 569 -20.04 0.40 19.70
CA PHE A 569 -20.48 1.34 18.67
C PHE A 569 -21.85 0.97 18.08
N GLU A 570 -22.15 -0.33 17.96
CA GLU A 570 -23.44 -0.79 17.44
C GLU A 570 -24.58 -0.48 18.43
N HIS A 571 -24.33 -0.68 19.72
CA HIS A 571 -25.30 -0.35 20.77
C HIS A 571 -25.57 1.15 20.88
N ILE A 572 -24.54 2.01 20.76
CA ILE A 572 -24.76 3.46 20.81
C ILE A 572 -25.48 3.98 19.57
N VAL A 573 -25.27 3.37 18.39
CA VAL A 573 -26.04 3.65 17.17
C VAL A 573 -27.49 3.22 17.33
N HIS A 574 -27.77 2.01 17.81
CA HIS A 574 -29.15 1.55 18.03
C HIS A 574 -29.89 2.35 19.10
N ALA A 575 -29.23 2.79 20.17
CA ALA A 575 -29.82 3.69 21.16
C ALA A 575 -30.12 5.08 20.56
N ALA A 576 -29.21 5.63 19.75
CA ALA A 576 -29.42 6.91 19.08
C ALA A 576 -30.53 6.84 18.00
N ASP A 577 -30.62 5.73 17.26
CA ASP A 577 -31.68 5.46 16.30
C ASP A 577 -33.04 5.30 16.97
N THR A 578 -33.11 4.61 18.11
CA THR A 578 -34.36 4.45 18.88
C THR A 578 -34.91 5.83 19.28
N PHE A 579 -34.05 6.69 19.83
CA PHE A 579 -34.41 8.09 20.15
C PHE A 579 -34.75 8.91 18.89
N ALA A 580 -34.04 8.71 17.78
CA ALA A 580 -34.32 9.41 16.53
C ALA A 580 -35.69 9.05 15.95
N GLY A 581 -36.10 7.78 16.04
CA GLY A 581 -37.41 7.30 15.60
C GLY A 581 -38.59 7.85 16.42
N GLU A 582 -38.38 8.15 17.70
CA GLU A 582 -39.37 8.80 18.57
C GLU A 582 -39.43 10.34 18.38
N VAL A 583 -38.28 10.99 18.15
CA VAL A 583 -38.13 12.45 18.26
C VAL A 583 -38.08 13.18 16.91
N PHE A 584 -37.80 12.48 15.80
CA PHE A 584 -37.67 13.07 14.47
C PHE A 584 -38.62 12.42 13.44
N GLU A 585 -39.19 13.24 12.55
CA GLU A 585 -39.98 12.72 11.42
C GLU A 585 -39.10 11.85 10.49
N HIS A 586 -39.49 10.59 10.32
CA HIS A 586 -38.79 9.60 9.48
C HIS A 586 -38.46 10.11 8.07
N MET A 587 -39.28 11.01 7.50
CA MET A 587 -39.08 11.59 6.16
C MET A 587 -37.75 12.37 6.02
N TRP A 588 -37.25 13.01 7.09
CA TRP A 588 -36.00 13.78 7.02
C TRP A 588 -34.76 12.95 7.35
N ILE A 589 -34.91 11.99 8.27
CA ILE A 589 -33.79 11.19 8.77
C ILE A 589 -33.49 9.94 7.93
N ALA A 590 -34.45 9.32 7.25
CA ALA A 590 -34.21 8.03 6.60
C ALA A 590 -33.30 8.12 5.36
N LYS A 591 -32.33 7.18 5.25
CA LYS A 591 -31.33 7.15 4.17
C LYS A 591 -31.93 6.90 2.78
N ASN A 592 -33.02 6.15 2.71
CA ASN A 592 -33.65 5.66 1.48
C ASN A 592 -34.79 6.55 0.94
N GLN A 593 -34.83 7.83 1.30
CA GLN A 593 -35.92 8.74 0.93
C GLN A 593 -35.85 9.23 -0.51
N GLY A 594 -36.98 9.18 -1.24
CA GLY A 594 -37.05 9.52 -2.66
C GLY A 594 -36.66 10.97 -2.99
N TRP A 595 -36.85 11.91 -2.07
CA TRP A 595 -36.42 13.30 -2.25
C TRP A 595 -34.89 13.45 -2.25
N ARG A 596 -34.14 12.55 -1.59
CA ARG A 596 -32.66 12.58 -1.53
C ARG A 596 -32.01 12.27 -2.88
N ARG A 597 -32.74 11.63 -3.80
CA ARG A 597 -32.29 11.28 -5.16
C ARG A 597 -32.60 12.35 -6.21
N ARG A 598 -33.40 13.38 -5.89
CA ARG A 598 -33.68 14.51 -6.79
C ARG A 598 -32.44 15.43 -6.93
N PRO A 599 -32.33 16.25 -7.98
CA PRO A 599 -31.27 17.27 -8.11
C PRO A 599 -31.16 18.18 -6.88
N ALA A 600 -29.97 18.69 -6.59
CA ALA A 600 -29.72 19.61 -5.49
C ALA A 600 -30.49 20.94 -5.69
N SER A 601 -31.05 21.48 -4.61
CA SER A 601 -31.71 22.80 -4.67
C SER A 601 -30.68 23.93 -4.72
N GLU A 602 -31.01 25.01 -5.42
CA GLU A 602 -30.14 26.19 -5.63
C GLU A 602 -29.50 26.70 -4.34
N ALA A 603 -30.27 26.86 -3.26
CA ALA A 603 -29.74 27.31 -1.96
C ALA A 603 -28.71 26.34 -1.31
N GLN A 604 -28.71 25.04 -1.66
CA GLN A 604 -27.65 24.11 -1.25
C GLN A 604 -26.39 24.33 -2.08
N VAL A 605 -26.55 24.48 -3.40
CA VAL A 605 -25.44 24.71 -4.34
C VAL A 605 -24.77 26.06 -4.06
N GLU A 606 -25.55 27.10 -3.84
CA GLU A 606 -25.10 28.43 -3.41
C GLU A 606 -24.35 28.36 -2.06
N PHE A 607 -24.84 27.59 -1.08
CA PHE A 607 -24.12 27.38 0.18
C PHE A 607 -22.79 26.65 -0.02
N LEU A 608 -22.74 25.61 -0.86
CA LEU A 608 -21.50 24.87 -1.16
C LEU A 608 -20.49 25.72 -1.94
N ASN A 609 -20.96 26.53 -2.89
CA ASN A 609 -20.12 27.38 -3.73
C ASN A 609 -19.49 28.55 -2.96
N LYS A 610 -20.03 28.95 -1.79
CA LYS A 610 -19.38 29.91 -0.86
C LYS A 610 -18.05 29.40 -0.26
N PHE A 611 -17.71 28.12 -0.48
CA PHE A 611 -16.47 27.49 -0.03
C PHE A 611 -15.63 26.91 -1.18
N ARG A 612 -15.86 27.34 -2.43
CA ARG A 612 -15.20 26.83 -3.65
C ARG A 612 -14.55 27.94 -4.49
N GLY A 613 -13.61 27.57 -5.37
CA GLY A 613 -13.04 28.50 -6.35
C GLY A 613 -14.05 28.92 -7.45
N GLU A 614 -13.74 30.01 -8.16
CA GLU A 614 -14.52 30.47 -9.33
C GLU A 614 -14.69 29.36 -10.39
N GLU A 615 -13.62 28.61 -10.64
CA GLU A 615 -13.54 27.54 -11.65
C GLU A 615 -14.13 26.20 -11.17
N GLU A 616 -14.48 26.08 -9.87
CA GLU A 616 -14.97 24.84 -9.24
C GLU A 616 -16.46 24.90 -8.84
N LYS A 617 -17.19 25.92 -9.31
CA LYS A 617 -18.59 26.15 -8.95
C LYS A 617 -19.50 25.01 -9.42
N LEU A 618 -20.18 24.37 -8.48
CA LEU A 618 -21.18 23.35 -8.73
C LEU A 618 -22.44 23.95 -9.34
N SER A 619 -23.15 23.16 -10.16
CA SER A 619 -24.52 23.39 -10.61
C SER A 619 -25.52 22.52 -9.84
N THR A 620 -26.81 22.72 -10.08
CA THR A 620 -27.90 21.89 -9.53
C THR A 620 -27.96 20.48 -10.12
N LYS A 621 -27.27 20.21 -11.24
CA LYS A 621 -27.27 18.90 -11.92
C LYS A 621 -26.20 17.94 -11.39
N ASP A 622 -25.10 18.47 -10.84
CA ASP A 622 -23.89 17.68 -10.53
C ASP A 622 -24.02 16.90 -9.21
N LEU A 623 -25.01 17.26 -8.38
CA LEU A 623 -25.25 16.66 -7.08
C LEU A 623 -26.74 16.37 -6.87
N SER A 624 -27.03 15.29 -6.15
CA SER A 624 -28.37 15.06 -5.59
C SER A 624 -28.59 15.87 -4.32
N LYS A 625 -29.85 16.17 -4.02
CA LYS A 625 -30.30 16.86 -2.80
C LYS A 625 -29.83 16.18 -1.52
N GLY A 626 -29.68 14.85 -1.56
CA GLY A 626 -29.08 14.03 -0.51
C GLY A 626 -27.57 14.25 -0.38
N LYS A 627 -26.78 14.06 -1.46
CA LYS A 627 -25.32 14.28 -1.43
C LYS A 627 -24.97 15.71 -1.00
N ALA A 628 -25.66 16.71 -1.55
CA ALA A 628 -25.48 18.11 -1.16
C ALA A 628 -25.85 18.37 0.32
N GLY A 629 -26.89 17.72 0.85
CA GLY A 629 -27.24 17.80 2.27
C GLY A 629 -26.13 17.24 3.17
N ASP A 630 -25.59 16.07 2.82
CA ASP A 630 -24.54 15.40 3.59
C ASP A 630 -23.22 16.21 3.57
N MET A 631 -22.86 16.81 2.42
CA MET A 631 -21.74 17.76 2.32
C MET A 631 -21.94 19.00 3.22
N ILE A 632 -23.16 19.56 3.26
CA ILE A 632 -23.48 20.71 4.13
C ILE A 632 -23.37 20.34 5.61
N THR A 633 -23.79 19.13 6.00
CA THR A 633 -23.62 18.63 7.38
C THR A 633 -22.14 18.51 7.76
N ARG A 634 -21.29 18.00 6.86
CA ARG A 634 -19.83 17.96 7.05
C ARG A 634 -19.21 19.35 7.23
N ILE A 635 -19.69 20.36 6.49
CA ILE A 635 -19.22 21.76 6.62
C ILE A 635 -19.68 22.41 7.93
N LYS A 636 -20.91 22.13 8.38
CA LYS A 636 -21.49 22.77 9.58
C LYS A 636 -21.03 22.16 10.90
N HIS A 637 -20.81 20.85 10.93
CA HIS A 637 -20.54 20.10 12.17
C HIS A 637 -19.14 19.47 12.20
N GLY A 638 -18.41 19.45 11.07
CA GLY A 638 -17.00 19.06 11.04
C GLY A 638 -16.11 20.18 11.56
N ALA A 639 -15.09 19.82 12.35
CA ALA A 639 -14.10 20.79 12.82
C ALA A 639 -13.36 21.43 11.63
N LYS A 640 -13.08 22.75 11.73
CA LYS A 640 -12.58 23.61 10.63
C LYS A 640 -11.29 23.15 9.95
N GLY A 641 -10.55 22.19 10.52
CA GLY A 641 -9.23 21.74 10.05
C GLY A 641 -9.21 21.24 8.59
N ARG A 642 -10.28 20.62 8.07
CA ARG A 642 -10.30 20.14 6.68
C ARG A 642 -10.18 21.27 5.64
N TYR A 643 -10.76 22.45 5.89
CA TYR A 643 -10.58 23.62 5.02
C TYR A 643 -9.24 24.34 5.24
N VAL A 644 -8.59 24.16 6.39
CA VAL A 644 -7.21 24.63 6.60
C VAL A 644 -6.24 23.83 5.72
N LYS A 645 -6.45 22.52 5.54
CA LYS A 645 -5.69 21.74 4.53
C LYS A 645 -5.92 22.26 3.10
N ALA A 646 -7.14 22.67 2.75
CA ALA A 646 -7.43 23.25 1.42
C ALA A 646 -6.74 24.62 1.19
N SER A 647 -6.69 25.50 2.19
CA SER A 647 -5.96 26.77 2.07
C SER A 647 -4.43 26.59 2.11
N VAL A 648 -3.93 25.53 2.74
CA VAL A 648 -2.54 25.07 2.60
C VAL A 648 -2.27 24.57 1.17
N LYS A 649 -3.15 23.75 0.57
CA LYS A 649 -3.02 23.31 -0.84
C LYS A 649 -2.89 24.52 -1.78
N LYS A 650 -3.76 25.53 -1.64
CA LYS A 650 -3.69 26.75 -2.46
C LYS A 650 -2.37 27.54 -2.26
N ARG A 651 -1.85 27.61 -1.03
CA ARG A 651 -0.50 28.19 -0.77
C ARG A 651 0.64 27.36 -1.36
N VAL A 652 0.47 26.06 -1.55
CA VAL A 652 1.44 25.20 -2.24
C VAL A 652 1.38 25.43 -3.75
N GLU A 653 0.19 25.55 -4.34
CA GLU A 653 -0.01 25.91 -5.75
C GLU A 653 0.56 27.31 -6.09
N GLU A 654 0.35 28.30 -5.23
CA GLU A 654 0.95 29.64 -5.35
C GLU A 654 2.50 29.59 -5.25
N ARG A 655 3.05 28.73 -4.39
CA ARG A 655 4.50 28.46 -4.31
C ARG A 655 5.03 27.70 -5.53
N LEU A 656 4.24 26.82 -6.14
CA LEU A 656 4.62 26.07 -7.34
C LEU A 656 4.72 27.00 -8.55
N LYS A 657 3.71 27.85 -8.81
CA LYS A 657 3.77 28.86 -9.88
C LYS A 657 4.98 29.80 -9.73
N GLY A 658 5.22 30.30 -8.51
CA GLY A 658 6.40 31.12 -8.21
C GLY A 658 7.75 30.36 -8.29
N ARG A 659 7.74 29.02 -8.31
CA ARG A 659 8.93 28.18 -8.56
C ARG A 659 9.14 27.93 -10.05
N GLU A 660 8.07 27.73 -10.82
CA GLU A 660 8.11 27.61 -12.29
C GLU A 660 8.63 28.88 -12.96
N GLU A 661 8.17 30.06 -12.52
CA GLU A 661 8.72 31.34 -13.02
C GLU A 661 10.21 31.49 -12.73
N ARG A 662 10.67 31.06 -11.54
CA ARG A 662 12.10 31.06 -11.18
C ARG A 662 12.93 30.04 -11.95
N VAL A 663 12.32 28.97 -12.47
CA VAL A 663 12.98 28.02 -13.39
C VAL A 663 13.08 28.66 -14.78
N ARG A 664 12.00 29.19 -15.35
CA ARG A 664 12.03 29.91 -16.64
C ARG A 664 13.04 31.06 -16.65
N GLN A 665 13.13 31.84 -15.57
CA GLN A 665 14.11 32.94 -15.44
C GLN A 665 15.58 32.45 -15.43
N ARG A 666 15.85 31.18 -15.14
CA ARG A 666 17.19 30.58 -15.21
C ARG A 666 17.56 30.03 -16.59
N GLU A 667 16.57 29.78 -17.45
CA GLU A 667 16.78 29.27 -18.81
C GLU A 667 17.12 30.37 -19.83
N VAL A 668 16.82 31.63 -19.52
CA VAL A 668 17.11 32.79 -20.40
C VAL A 668 18.55 33.29 -20.22
N VAL A 669 19.51 32.53 -20.75
CA VAL A 669 20.92 32.96 -20.81
C VAL A 669 21.12 33.96 -21.95
N LYS A 670 21.30 35.25 -21.62
CA LYS A 670 21.81 36.25 -22.57
C LYS A 670 23.34 36.23 -22.58
N VAL A 671 23.93 35.77 -23.68
CA VAL A 671 25.36 35.92 -23.97
C VAL A 671 25.62 37.28 -24.61
N GLY A 672 26.55 38.07 -24.04
CA GLY A 672 27.11 39.26 -24.67
C GLY A 672 28.34 38.92 -25.53
N PRO A 673 28.75 39.83 -26.45
CA PRO A 673 29.97 39.64 -27.23
C PRO A 673 31.21 39.71 -26.34
N LEU A 674 32.22 38.88 -26.64
CA LEU A 674 33.54 38.98 -26.03
C LEU A 674 34.35 40.09 -26.73
N GLU A 675 34.85 41.05 -25.95
CA GLU A 675 35.88 41.98 -26.40
C GLU A 675 37.24 41.25 -26.56
N ARG A 676 38.16 41.85 -27.31
CA ARG A 676 39.47 41.28 -27.70
C ARG A 676 40.63 41.97 -26.99
#